data_AF-A0AAX6SUQ6-F1
#
_entry.id   AF-A0AAX6SUQ6-F1
#
_cell.length_a   1.000
_cell.length_b   1.000
_cell.length_c   1.000
_cell.angle_alpha   90.00
_cell.angle_beta   90.00
_cell.angle_gamma   90.00
#
_symmetry.space_group_name_H-M   'P 1'
#
loop_
_entity.id
_entity.type
_entity.pdbx_description
1 polymer ?
#
loop_
_entity_poly.entity_id
_entity_poly.type
_entity_poly.pdbx_seq_one_letter_code
_entity_poly.pdbx_strand_id
1 'polypeptide(L)'
;MCIRRLFQSSDLQWAWRVAFLRCIQCRWRGAHRWTHSGGSAYRAVIFDMGGVLIPSPGRVAAEWEVQNHVPSGTILKALIKDGENGPWMRFMRGEITTGDFIQEFGRICSEISKTSVPVDSFFSLLTSEQVAQQFPVMTEAISQIRAKGFQTAVLTNNFYVSSGKSFLPLDRSQFDVVVESCLEGVCKPDPRIYQLCLARLGLQPSKSIFLDDLGPNLKAAASLGIHTIKVNDPEIAVKELESLLGFSLHRGILNTRPVRKTMEIPKDALEKYLGNLLGTQTKGLMELLQFDHGHSNPTYYIRVANHQLVLRKKPPGTLLPSAHAIEREFRLDNLIFHPEKAEVVAVLDWELSTLGDPLADVAYSCLAHYLPSSFPLLKGVRDWDLTQLGIPTAEEYLRMYCLHMGISPIKNWNFYMAFSFFRVAAILQGVYKRSLKGQASSANAEQSGKLVEFISNLAWDFATKEGFRVFKEMPAAKPLTRSCHTRGGPWSLLSPMGTRNYSSAPEAPPAHASKGALVFSVEGLSPHARDLYDRLQQFMEQHLYPLEPQLQRHQASVDRWTPSPLIEDLKEKAKAQGLWNLFLPLETDPEKKYGAGLTNVEYAHLCEVMGMSLYAPEIFNCSAPDTGNMEVLVRYGTEEQKARWLTPLLEGKTRSCFAMTEPQVASSDATNIEASVREEDGFYVINGHKWWISGVMDPRCQLCMFMGKTDPQAPKHQQQSMLLVPMDTPGIKVIRPLTVYGLDDAPGGHGEILFEHVRVPKENMILGPGRGFEIAQGRLGPGRIHHCMRLIGSSERALALMKSRVKTRVAFGKPLVEQGTILANIAQSRVEIEQARLLVLKAAHLMDVAGNKPAALDISMIKMVAPSMAYRVIDRAIQVSTDQAFGAAGLSSDYPLAQFFAWARALRFADGPDEVHQVTVAKMELKHRT
;
A
#
# COMPACT_ATOMS: atom_id res chain seq x y z
N MET A 1 7.54 0.35 -6.31
CA MET A 1 8.31 0.40 -7.57
C MET A 1 9.77 -0.08 -7.45
N CYS A 2 10.47 0.08 -6.31
CA CYS A 2 11.91 -0.28 -6.20
C CYS A 2 12.24 -1.79 -6.21
N ILE A 3 11.29 -2.69 -5.92
CA ILE A 3 11.54 -4.14 -5.81
C ILE A 3 11.51 -4.87 -7.16
N ARG A 4 10.98 -4.26 -8.24
CA ARG A 4 10.92 -4.91 -9.57
C ARG A 4 12.32 -5.19 -10.15
N ARG A 5 13.36 -4.46 -9.73
CA ARG A 5 14.76 -4.66 -10.13
C ARG A 5 15.49 -5.74 -9.31
N LEU A 6 15.10 -5.98 -8.06
CA LEU A 6 15.70 -7.00 -7.18
C LEU A 6 15.43 -8.45 -7.66
N PHE A 7 14.33 -8.66 -8.40
CA PHE A 7 13.96 -9.98 -8.92
C PHE A 7 14.74 -10.43 -10.17
N GLN A 8 15.64 -9.61 -10.71
CA GLN A 8 16.38 -9.88 -11.96
C GLN A 8 17.84 -10.36 -11.71
N SER A 9 18.30 -10.43 -10.46
CA SER A 9 19.66 -10.89 -10.11
C SER A 9 19.62 -12.29 -9.45
N SER A 10 20.32 -13.27 -10.05
CA SER A 10 20.42 -14.66 -9.59
C SER A 10 21.04 -14.80 -8.20
N ASP A 11 22.02 -13.94 -7.88
CA ASP A 11 22.87 -14.09 -6.69
C ASP A 11 22.14 -13.64 -5.42
N LEU A 12 21.28 -12.61 -5.54
CA LEU A 12 20.40 -12.18 -4.45
C LEU A 12 19.20 -13.09 -4.29
N GLN A 13 18.64 -13.63 -5.38
CA GLN A 13 17.56 -14.62 -5.28
C GLN A 13 17.96 -15.84 -4.46
N TRP A 14 19.21 -16.31 -4.55
CA TRP A 14 19.68 -17.48 -3.80
C TRP A 14 19.84 -17.19 -2.30
N ALA A 15 20.52 -16.10 -1.93
CA ALA A 15 20.66 -15.68 -0.53
C ALA A 15 19.29 -15.40 0.13
N TRP A 16 18.37 -14.77 -0.62
CA TRP A 16 17.01 -14.42 -0.18
C TRP A 16 16.09 -15.64 -0.10
N ARG A 17 16.20 -16.61 -1.02
CA ARG A 17 15.49 -17.91 -0.95
C ARG A 17 15.93 -18.74 0.26
N VAL A 18 17.20 -18.70 0.62
CA VAL A 18 17.70 -19.49 1.75
C VAL A 18 17.37 -18.85 3.11
N ALA A 19 17.38 -17.51 3.21
CA ALA A 19 17.04 -16.79 4.44
C ALA A 19 15.52 -16.61 4.67
N PHE A 20 14.76 -16.25 3.62
CA PHE A 20 13.36 -15.82 3.75
C PHE A 20 12.33 -16.90 3.40
N LEU A 21 12.56 -17.69 2.34
CA LEU A 21 11.63 -18.77 1.96
C LEU A 21 11.66 -19.93 2.95
N ARG A 22 12.80 -20.18 3.61
CA ARG A 22 12.82 -21.07 4.79
C ARG A 22 12.05 -20.48 5.97
N CYS A 23 12.02 -19.16 6.20
CA CYS A 23 11.27 -18.57 7.33
C CYS A 23 9.76 -18.57 7.14
N ILE A 24 9.24 -18.30 5.93
CA ILE A 24 7.79 -18.35 5.66
C ILE A 24 7.29 -19.79 5.48
N GLN A 25 8.08 -20.68 4.85
CA GLN A 25 7.70 -22.10 4.79
C GLN A 25 7.91 -22.85 6.12
N CYS A 26 8.57 -22.24 7.12
CA CYS A 26 8.79 -22.84 8.43
C CYS A 26 7.72 -22.56 9.49
N ARG A 27 6.46 -22.30 9.11
CA ARG A 27 5.31 -22.77 9.92
C ARG A 27 5.23 -24.31 9.96
N TRP A 28 6.06 -25.01 9.19
CA TRP A 28 6.24 -26.46 9.28
C TRP A 28 7.71 -26.79 9.56
N ARG A 29 7.98 -27.75 10.45
CA ARG A 29 9.29 -28.18 11.04
C ARG A 29 9.62 -27.62 12.44
N GLY A 30 8.68 -27.61 13.37
CA GLY A 30 9.09 -27.93 14.74
C GLY A 30 9.67 -29.35 14.70
N ALA A 31 10.75 -29.59 15.43
CA ALA A 31 11.24 -30.95 15.66
C ALA A 31 10.05 -31.81 16.11
N HIS A 32 9.60 -32.71 15.24
CA HIS A 32 8.65 -33.72 15.63
C HIS A 32 9.39 -34.64 16.61
N ARG A 33 9.25 -34.38 17.91
CA ARG A 33 8.96 -35.51 18.80
C ARG A 33 7.56 -35.96 18.42
N TRP A 34 7.54 -36.97 17.58
CA TRP A 34 6.38 -37.62 17.00
C TRP A 34 5.48 -38.15 18.12
N THR A 35 4.46 -37.38 18.49
CA THR A 35 3.35 -37.91 19.27
C THR A 35 2.37 -38.55 18.28
N HIS A 36 2.58 -39.84 18.06
CA HIS A 36 1.67 -40.68 17.29
C HIS A 36 0.29 -40.69 17.95
N SER A 37 -0.70 -40.17 17.25
CA SER A 37 -2.11 -40.42 17.54
C SER A 37 -2.80 -40.81 16.23
N GLY A 38 -3.22 -42.08 16.12
CA GLY A 38 -4.19 -42.54 15.11
C GLY A 38 -3.71 -43.60 14.10
N GLY A 39 -3.93 -44.88 14.43
CA GLY A 39 -4.55 -45.87 13.53
C GLY A 39 -3.79 -46.52 12.36
N SER A 40 -2.92 -45.84 11.61
CA SER A 40 -2.36 -46.43 10.37
C SER A 40 -1.15 -47.34 10.62
N ALA A 41 -1.13 -48.50 9.96
CA ALA A 41 -0.05 -49.48 10.04
C ALA A 41 1.24 -49.01 9.33
N TYR A 42 1.15 -47.99 8.47
CA TYR A 42 2.23 -47.51 7.59
C TYR A 42 2.91 -46.23 8.13
N ARG A 43 4.11 -45.94 7.61
CA ARG A 43 4.96 -44.80 8.00
C ARG A 43 5.60 -44.08 6.80
N ALA A 44 5.70 -44.74 5.65
CA ALA A 44 6.21 -44.13 4.43
C ALA A 44 5.46 -44.54 3.17
N VAL A 45 5.52 -43.67 2.17
CA VAL A 45 5.04 -43.95 0.81
C VAL A 45 6.19 -43.72 -0.18
N ILE A 46 6.48 -44.74 -0.98
CA ILE A 46 7.53 -44.80 -1.98
C ILE A 46 6.86 -44.74 -3.36
N PHE A 47 7.31 -43.83 -4.22
CA PHE A 47 6.75 -43.61 -5.55
C PHE A 47 7.77 -44.00 -6.62
N ASP A 48 7.33 -44.73 -7.65
CA ASP A 48 8.04 -44.69 -8.92
C ASP A 48 7.94 -43.30 -9.56
N MET A 49 8.90 -42.95 -10.41
CA MET A 49 8.84 -41.76 -11.23
C MET A 49 7.95 -41.98 -12.46
N GLY A 50 8.29 -42.97 -13.30
CA GLY A 50 7.55 -43.26 -14.54
C GLY A 50 6.21 -43.95 -14.27
N GLY A 51 5.17 -43.58 -15.00
CA GLY A 51 3.82 -44.15 -14.85
C GLY A 51 3.06 -43.75 -13.57
N VAL A 52 3.77 -43.23 -12.56
CA VAL A 52 3.21 -42.86 -11.26
C VAL A 52 3.27 -41.36 -11.01
N LEU A 53 4.42 -40.72 -11.18
CA LEU A 53 4.57 -39.27 -11.00
C LEU A 53 4.58 -38.51 -12.31
N ILE A 54 5.13 -39.11 -13.37
CA ILE A 54 5.12 -38.61 -14.75
C ILE A 54 4.60 -39.73 -15.69
N PRO A 55 4.18 -39.42 -16.93
CA PRO A 55 3.78 -40.44 -17.91
C PRO A 55 4.81 -41.56 -18.09
N SER A 56 4.33 -42.79 -18.31
CA SER A 56 5.24 -43.93 -18.50
C SER A 56 5.99 -43.84 -19.84
N PRO A 57 7.29 -44.19 -19.90
CA PRO A 57 8.06 -44.18 -21.15
C PRO A 57 7.43 -45.01 -22.28
N GLY A 58 6.75 -46.12 -21.92
CA GLY A 58 6.06 -46.98 -22.89
C GLY A 58 4.86 -46.30 -23.57
N ARG A 59 4.13 -45.45 -22.83
CA ARG A 59 3.02 -44.66 -23.41
C ARG A 59 3.54 -43.59 -24.36
N VAL A 60 4.59 -42.89 -23.95
CA VAL A 60 5.28 -41.88 -24.78
C VAL A 60 5.82 -42.52 -26.06
N ALA A 61 6.37 -43.73 -25.96
CA ALA A 61 6.85 -44.49 -27.09
C ALA A 61 5.74 -44.83 -28.10
N ALA A 62 4.58 -45.30 -27.64
CA ALA A 62 3.47 -45.65 -28.53
C ALA A 62 2.95 -44.44 -29.31
N GLU A 63 2.83 -43.27 -28.67
CA GLU A 63 2.43 -42.02 -29.32
C GLU A 63 3.49 -41.54 -30.33
N TRP A 64 4.77 -41.63 -29.96
CA TRP A 64 5.88 -41.26 -30.83
C TRP A 64 6.02 -42.17 -32.05
N GLU A 65 5.82 -43.48 -31.91
CA GLU A 65 5.86 -44.45 -33.00
C GLU A 65 4.83 -44.12 -34.08
N VAL A 66 3.60 -43.77 -33.68
CA VAL A 66 2.53 -43.36 -34.60
C VAL A 66 2.93 -42.10 -35.37
N GLN A 67 3.47 -41.10 -34.67
CA GLN A 67 3.87 -39.82 -35.29
C GLN A 67 5.03 -39.97 -36.28
N ASN A 68 5.95 -40.90 -36.00
CA ASN A 68 7.17 -41.10 -36.80
C ASN A 68 7.06 -42.28 -37.78
N HIS A 69 5.86 -42.82 -37.99
CA HIS A 69 5.59 -43.94 -38.90
C HIS A 69 6.45 -45.19 -38.60
N VAL A 70 6.77 -45.41 -37.32
CA VAL A 70 7.47 -46.60 -36.84
C VAL A 70 6.45 -47.69 -36.53
N PRO A 71 6.67 -48.97 -36.89
CA PRO A 71 5.75 -50.05 -36.55
C PRO A 71 5.44 -50.10 -35.05
N SER A 72 4.15 -50.21 -34.71
CA SER A 72 3.70 -50.19 -33.32
C SER A 72 4.37 -51.28 -32.47
N GLY A 73 4.84 -50.88 -31.28
CA GLY A 73 5.52 -51.71 -30.31
C GLY A 73 6.99 -52.00 -30.61
N THR A 74 7.61 -51.32 -31.58
CA THR A 74 9.04 -51.44 -31.90
C THR A 74 9.91 -51.03 -30.71
N ILE A 75 9.68 -49.84 -30.15
CA ILE A 75 10.40 -49.31 -29.01
C ILE A 75 10.16 -50.19 -27.79
N LEU A 76 8.91 -50.60 -27.51
CA LEU A 76 8.62 -51.46 -26.37
C LEU A 76 9.32 -52.82 -26.47
N LYS A 77 9.35 -53.44 -27.66
CA LYS A 77 10.10 -54.68 -27.91
C LYS A 77 11.62 -54.48 -27.75
N ALA A 78 12.14 -53.33 -28.16
CA ALA A 78 13.56 -53.00 -27.99
C ALA A 78 13.92 -52.77 -26.51
N LEU A 79 13.05 -52.15 -25.72
CA LEU A 79 13.25 -51.90 -24.29
C LEU A 79 13.38 -53.21 -23.47
N ILE A 80 12.72 -54.29 -23.92
CA ILE A 80 12.74 -55.60 -23.24
C ILE A 80 13.71 -56.61 -23.87
N LYS A 81 14.32 -56.29 -25.03
CA LYS A 81 15.24 -57.19 -25.73
C LYS A 81 16.50 -57.41 -24.88
N ASP A 82 16.95 -58.65 -24.83
CA ASP A 82 18.16 -59.09 -24.10
C ASP A 82 18.12 -58.91 -22.57
N GLY A 83 16.94 -58.60 -22.00
CA GLY A 83 16.70 -58.62 -20.56
C GLY A 83 17.63 -57.70 -19.77
N GLU A 84 18.24 -58.22 -18.69
CA GLU A 84 19.14 -57.44 -17.81
C GLU A 84 20.42 -56.95 -18.51
N ASN A 85 20.81 -57.61 -19.60
CA ASN A 85 21.99 -57.26 -20.40
C ASN A 85 21.64 -56.35 -21.59
N GLY A 86 20.36 -56.03 -21.79
CA GLY A 86 19.91 -55.14 -22.85
C GLY A 86 20.42 -53.70 -22.66
N PRO A 87 20.57 -52.94 -23.76
CA PRO A 87 21.10 -51.56 -23.72
C PRO A 87 20.26 -50.64 -22.83
N TRP A 88 18.95 -50.84 -22.74
CA TRP A 88 18.08 -50.03 -21.88
C TRP A 88 18.39 -50.22 -20.39
N MET A 89 18.58 -51.46 -19.95
CA MET A 89 18.88 -51.76 -18.55
C MET A 89 20.29 -51.30 -18.16
N ARG A 90 21.27 -51.50 -19.05
CA ARG A 90 22.65 -51.00 -18.88
C ARG A 90 22.67 -49.46 -18.81
N PHE A 91 21.86 -48.79 -19.62
CA PHE A 91 21.72 -47.34 -19.62
C PHE A 91 21.08 -46.81 -18.33
N MET A 92 20.03 -47.47 -17.83
CA MET A 92 19.40 -47.12 -16.55
C MET A 92 20.28 -47.42 -15.33
N ARG A 93 21.26 -48.32 -15.43
CA ARG A 93 22.29 -48.53 -14.40
C ARG A 93 23.49 -47.58 -14.53
N GLY A 94 23.52 -46.75 -15.58
CA GLY A 94 24.62 -45.82 -15.82
C GLY A 94 25.89 -46.49 -16.38
N GLU A 95 25.78 -47.70 -16.94
CA GLU A 95 26.92 -48.48 -17.46
C GLU A 95 27.35 -48.04 -18.87
N ILE A 96 26.47 -47.37 -19.61
CA ILE A 96 26.73 -46.86 -20.96
C ILE A 96 26.31 -45.39 -21.09
N THR A 97 26.98 -44.65 -21.97
CA THR A 97 26.67 -43.22 -22.17
C THR A 97 25.41 -43.04 -23.02
N THR A 98 24.86 -41.83 -23.05
CA THR A 98 23.71 -41.49 -23.91
C THR A 98 24.03 -41.71 -25.39
N GLY A 99 25.26 -41.41 -25.84
CA GLY A 99 25.69 -41.64 -27.21
C GLY A 99 25.72 -43.13 -27.56
N ASP A 100 26.33 -43.94 -26.68
CA ASP A 100 26.40 -45.40 -26.86
C ASP A 100 25.00 -46.03 -26.86
N PHE A 101 24.12 -45.56 -25.96
CA PHE A 101 22.73 -45.98 -25.89
C PHE A 101 21.97 -45.67 -27.19
N ILE A 102 22.03 -44.43 -27.70
CA ILE A 102 21.33 -44.05 -28.95
C ILE A 102 21.80 -44.94 -30.11
N GLN A 103 23.09 -45.25 -30.19
CA GLN A 103 23.65 -46.10 -31.23
C GLN A 103 23.21 -47.56 -31.09
N GLU A 104 23.39 -48.17 -29.91
CA GLU A 104 23.10 -49.59 -29.67
C GLU A 104 21.58 -49.87 -29.71
N PHE A 105 20.79 -48.99 -29.08
CA PHE A 105 19.32 -49.07 -29.08
C PHE A 105 18.73 -48.76 -30.46
N GLY A 106 19.30 -47.80 -31.20
CA GLY A 106 18.92 -47.49 -32.58
C GLY A 106 19.09 -48.66 -33.54
N ARG A 107 20.22 -49.39 -33.41
CA ARG A 107 20.45 -50.62 -34.18
C ARG A 107 19.37 -51.67 -33.88
N ILE A 108 19.08 -51.92 -32.61
CA ILE A 108 18.06 -52.89 -32.19
C ILE A 108 16.66 -52.50 -32.66
N CYS A 109 16.28 -51.23 -32.55
CA CYS A 109 15.00 -50.74 -33.04
C CYS A 109 14.88 -50.93 -34.56
N SER A 110 15.96 -50.66 -35.30
CA SER A 110 15.98 -50.81 -36.76
C SER A 110 15.91 -52.27 -37.21
N GLU A 111 16.51 -53.20 -36.45
CA GLU A 111 16.36 -54.65 -36.68
C GLU A 111 14.92 -55.13 -36.46
N ILE A 112 14.26 -54.64 -35.42
CA ILE A 112 12.87 -55.03 -35.08
C ILE A 112 11.89 -54.46 -36.10
N SER A 113 12.05 -53.19 -36.50
CA SER A 113 11.13 -52.49 -37.41
C SER A 113 11.42 -52.75 -38.88
N LYS A 114 12.60 -53.29 -39.22
CA LYS A 114 13.14 -53.41 -40.58
C LYS A 114 13.22 -52.07 -41.32
N THR A 115 13.28 -50.96 -40.59
CA THR A 115 13.42 -49.59 -41.13
C THR A 115 14.33 -48.76 -40.22
N SER A 116 14.85 -47.63 -40.70
CA SER A 116 15.63 -46.73 -39.84
C SER A 116 14.73 -46.08 -38.79
N VAL A 117 15.16 -46.11 -37.52
CA VAL A 117 14.40 -45.52 -36.40
C VAL A 117 15.18 -44.35 -35.78
N PRO A 118 14.65 -43.11 -35.80
CA PRO A 118 15.33 -41.94 -35.25
C PRO A 118 15.22 -41.88 -33.71
N VAL A 119 16.01 -42.72 -33.03
CA VAL A 119 15.98 -42.89 -31.56
C VAL A 119 16.37 -41.61 -30.80
N ASP A 120 17.19 -40.75 -31.37
CA ASP A 120 17.56 -39.44 -30.83
C ASP A 120 16.35 -38.50 -30.66
N SER A 121 15.42 -38.52 -31.61
CA SER A 121 14.15 -37.79 -31.54
C SER A 121 13.26 -38.33 -30.41
N PHE A 122 13.15 -39.66 -30.29
CA PHE A 122 12.40 -40.29 -29.20
C PHE A 122 12.99 -39.93 -27.83
N PHE A 123 14.32 -39.98 -27.70
CA PHE A 123 15.00 -39.65 -26.45
C PHE A 123 14.84 -38.16 -26.07
N SER A 124 14.87 -37.27 -27.06
CA SER A 124 14.61 -35.84 -26.87
C SER A 124 13.17 -35.57 -26.40
N LEU A 125 12.19 -36.30 -26.95
CA LEU A 125 10.80 -36.21 -26.51
C LEU A 125 10.63 -36.73 -25.07
N LEU A 126 11.21 -37.89 -24.76
CA LEU A 126 11.14 -38.51 -23.43
C LEU A 126 11.69 -37.61 -22.32
N THR A 127 12.68 -36.78 -22.65
CA THR A 127 13.34 -35.85 -21.73
C THR A 127 12.82 -34.41 -21.82
N SER A 128 11.81 -34.15 -22.66
CA SER A 128 11.22 -32.82 -22.84
C SER A 128 10.37 -32.38 -21.63
N GLU A 129 10.33 -31.07 -21.37
CA GLU A 129 9.51 -30.50 -20.28
C GLU A 129 8.01 -30.83 -20.42
N GLN A 130 7.52 -30.97 -21.66
CA GLN A 130 6.11 -31.27 -21.94
C GLN A 130 5.71 -32.67 -21.49
N VAL A 131 6.61 -33.65 -21.66
CA VAL A 131 6.37 -35.06 -21.26
C VAL A 131 6.73 -35.28 -19.79
N ALA A 132 7.67 -34.50 -19.26
CA ALA A 132 8.18 -34.63 -17.90
C ALA A 132 7.31 -33.93 -16.83
N GLN A 133 6.10 -33.47 -17.18
CA GLN A 133 5.20 -32.80 -16.24
C GLN A 133 4.60 -33.80 -15.25
N GLN A 134 4.67 -33.46 -13.95
CA GLN A 134 4.09 -34.30 -12.89
C GLN A 134 2.56 -34.35 -12.97
N PHE A 135 1.97 -35.50 -12.63
CA PHE A 135 0.53 -35.62 -12.44
C PHE A 135 0.08 -34.76 -11.24
N PRO A 136 -0.79 -33.75 -11.44
CA PRO A 136 -1.15 -32.81 -10.37
C PRO A 136 -1.74 -33.48 -9.13
N VAL A 137 -2.54 -34.54 -9.30
CA VAL A 137 -3.15 -35.30 -8.20
C VAL A 137 -2.09 -35.99 -7.33
N MET A 138 -0.99 -36.48 -7.92
CA MET A 138 0.10 -37.13 -7.19
C MET A 138 0.99 -36.13 -6.48
N THR A 139 1.24 -34.97 -7.10
CA THR A 139 1.95 -33.86 -6.44
C THR A 139 1.20 -33.38 -5.19
N GLU A 140 -0.12 -33.26 -5.27
CA GLU A 140 -0.94 -32.88 -4.11
C GLU A 140 -0.95 -33.98 -3.05
N ALA A 141 -1.08 -35.24 -3.45
CA ALA A 141 -1.01 -36.38 -2.53
C ALA A 141 0.30 -36.41 -1.74
N ILE A 142 1.46 -36.21 -2.40
CA ILE A 142 2.77 -36.13 -1.73
C ILE A 142 2.78 -35.01 -0.68
N SER A 143 2.26 -33.84 -1.03
CA SER A 143 2.16 -32.70 -0.11
C SER A 143 1.33 -33.04 1.14
N GLN A 144 0.18 -33.71 0.97
CA GLN A 144 -0.69 -34.10 2.09
C GLN A 144 -0.07 -35.23 2.94
N ILE A 145 0.55 -36.23 2.31
CA ILE A 145 1.25 -37.34 2.99
C ILE A 145 2.33 -36.76 3.93
N ARG A 146 3.13 -35.83 3.42
CA ARG A 146 4.16 -35.13 4.21
C ARG A 146 3.57 -34.25 5.30
N ALA A 147 2.48 -33.54 5.03
CA ALA A 147 1.79 -32.71 6.02
C ALA A 147 1.21 -33.55 7.17
N LYS A 148 0.86 -34.82 6.91
CA LYS A 148 0.44 -35.78 7.96
C LYS A 148 1.61 -36.50 8.61
N GLY A 149 2.84 -36.16 8.22
CA GLY A 149 4.06 -36.66 8.84
C GLY A 149 4.47 -38.06 8.38
N PHE A 150 4.01 -38.51 7.22
CA PHE A 150 4.57 -39.72 6.61
C PHE A 150 5.84 -39.37 5.84
N GLN A 151 6.83 -40.27 5.85
CA GLN A 151 8.00 -40.11 5.01
C GLN A 151 7.64 -40.40 3.54
N THR A 152 8.29 -39.72 2.63
CA THR A 152 8.09 -39.89 1.19
C THR A 152 9.40 -40.22 0.50
N ALA A 153 9.38 -41.17 -0.42
CA ALA A 153 10.54 -41.51 -1.22
C ALA A 153 10.20 -41.61 -2.70
N VAL A 154 11.18 -41.32 -3.56
CA VAL A 154 11.10 -41.67 -4.98
C VAL A 154 12.17 -42.70 -5.31
N LEU A 155 11.75 -43.77 -5.99
CA LEU A 155 12.59 -44.90 -6.37
C LEU A 155 12.48 -45.08 -7.89
N THR A 156 13.45 -44.55 -8.63
CA THR A 156 13.36 -44.41 -10.08
C THR A 156 14.36 -45.29 -10.83
N ASN A 157 13.89 -45.89 -11.92
CA ASN A 157 14.74 -46.38 -12.99
C ASN A 157 15.02 -45.24 -13.97
N ASN A 158 16.05 -44.43 -13.70
CA ASN A 158 16.44 -43.29 -14.54
C ASN A 158 17.85 -43.46 -15.13
N PHE A 159 18.27 -42.49 -15.94
CA PHE A 159 19.48 -42.55 -16.76
C PHE A 159 20.17 -41.19 -16.81
N TYR A 160 21.40 -41.14 -17.33
CA TYR A 160 22.09 -39.88 -17.59
C TYR A 160 21.61 -39.25 -18.91
N VAL A 161 21.39 -37.94 -18.90
CA VAL A 161 21.20 -37.16 -20.13
C VAL A 161 22.55 -36.65 -20.66
N SER A 162 22.59 -36.16 -21.90
CA SER A 162 23.82 -35.70 -22.58
C SER A 162 24.62 -34.63 -21.82
N SER A 163 24.01 -33.95 -20.83
CA SER A 163 24.70 -33.01 -19.95
C SER A 163 25.52 -33.66 -18.82
N GLY A 164 25.50 -34.99 -18.70
CA GLY A 164 26.16 -35.75 -17.63
C GLY A 164 25.41 -35.77 -16.29
N LYS A 165 24.20 -35.19 -16.23
CA LYS A 165 23.32 -35.22 -15.05
C LYS A 165 22.31 -36.37 -15.15
N SER A 166 21.88 -36.91 -14.01
CA SER A 166 20.77 -37.87 -13.99
C SER A 166 19.46 -37.19 -14.35
N PHE A 167 18.62 -37.88 -15.11
CA PHE A 167 17.28 -37.41 -15.47
C PHE A 167 16.35 -37.56 -14.27
N LEU A 168 16.07 -36.45 -13.58
CA LEU A 168 15.10 -36.38 -12.51
C LEU A 168 14.30 -35.07 -12.61
N PRO A 169 13.24 -35.02 -13.44
CA PRO A 169 12.42 -33.83 -13.63
C PRO A 169 11.43 -33.60 -12.47
N LEU A 170 11.86 -33.89 -11.24
CA LEU A 170 11.06 -33.76 -10.02
C LEU A 170 11.73 -32.78 -9.05
N ASP A 171 10.93 -32.07 -8.27
CA ASP A 171 11.46 -31.30 -7.15
C ASP A 171 11.91 -32.26 -6.04
N ARG A 172 13.23 -32.43 -5.90
CA ARG A 172 13.85 -33.30 -4.88
C ARG A 172 13.38 -32.96 -3.46
N SER A 173 12.95 -31.73 -3.18
CA SER A 173 12.48 -31.31 -1.86
C SER A 173 11.14 -31.96 -1.44
N GLN A 174 10.42 -32.53 -2.42
CA GLN A 174 9.19 -33.28 -2.20
C GLN A 174 9.44 -34.67 -1.59
N PHE A 175 10.68 -35.17 -1.57
CA PHE A 175 10.99 -36.51 -1.07
C PHE A 175 12.03 -36.44 0.06
N ASP A 176 11.82 -37.25 1.09
CA ASP A 176 12.80 -37.45 2.17
C ASP A 176 13.95 -38.34 1.70
N VAL A 177 13.69 -39.25 0.76
CA VAL A 177 14.67 -40.15 0.15
C VAL A 177 14.50 -40.17 -1.37
N VAL A 178 15.60 -40.03 -2.09
CA VAL A 178 15.67 -40.15 -3.56
C VAL A 178 16.66 -41.27 -3.88
N VAL A 179 16.23 -42.27 -4.65
CA VAL A 179 17.06 -43.39 -5.11
C VAL A 179 16.98 -43.47 -6.63
N GLU A 180 18.13 -43.28 -7.28
CA GLU A 180 18.25 -43.15 -8.73
C GLU A 180 19.12 -44.29 -9.27
N SER A 181 18.54 -45.15 -10.12
CA SER A 181 19.23 -46.36 -10.58
C SER A 181 20.58 -46.11 -11.25
N CYS A 182 20.72 -45.01 -12.00
CA CYS A 182 21.97 -44.70 -12.71
C CYS A 182 23.08 -44.18 -11.79
N LEU A 183 22.73 -43.70 -10.59
CA LEU A 183 23.69 -43.31 -9.56
C LEU A 183 24.12 -44.51 -8.71
N GLU A 184 23.19 -45.43 -8.45
CA GLU A 184 23.42 -46.58 -7.56
C GLU A 184 23.93 -47.83 -8.28
N GLY A 185 23.88 -47.85 -9.62
CA GLY A 185 24.28 -49.00 -10.43
C GLY A 185 23.33 -50.21 -10.33
N VAL A 186 22.12 -50.01 -9.80
CA VAL A 186 21.12 -51.07 -9.60
C VAL A 186 19.74 -50.52 -9.99
N CYS A 187 18.95 -51.30 -10.72
CA CYS A 187 17.63 -50.92 -11.21
C CYS A 187 16.55 -51.86 -10.65
N LYS A 188 15.31 -51.35 -10.51
CA LYS A 188 14.14 -52.21 -10.30
C LYS A 188 14.00 -53.19 -11.48
N PRO A 189 13.62 -54.46 -11.25
CA PRO A 189 13.07 -55.01 -10.00
C PRO A 189 14.09 -55.65 -9.04
N ASP A 190 15.40 -55.38 -9.15
CA ASP A 190 16.41 -55.97 -8.25
C ASP A 190 16.11 -55.65 -6.76
N PRO A 191 15.98 -56.65 -5.87
CA PRO A 191 15.68 -56.44 -4.46
C PRO A 191 16.62 -55.44 -3.75
N ARG A 192 17.88 -55.34 -4.17
CA ARG A 192 18.89 -54.46 -3.58
C ARG A 192 18.49 -52.99 -3.64
N ILE A 193 17.78 -52.55 -4.69
CA ILE A 193 17.37 -51.14 -4.83
C ILE A 193 16.28 -50.75 -3.83
N TYR A 194 15.37 -51.68 -3.52
CA TYR A 194 14.32 -51.48 -2.52
C TYR A 194 14.90 -51.50 -1.10
N GLN A 195 15.84 -52.41 -0.84
CA GLN A 195 16.57 -52.48 0.43
C GLN A 195 17.36 -51.19 0.69
N LEU A 196 18.01 -50.64 -0.33
CA LEU A 196 18.70 -49.36 -0.26
C LEU A 196 17.73 -48.21 0.08
N CYS A 197 16.55 -48.17 -0.56
CA CYS A 197 15.52 -47.19 -0.28
C CYS A 197 15.02 -47.28 1.17
N LEU A 198 14.71 -48.50 1.65
CA LEU A 198 14.28 -48.74 3.02
C LEU A 198 15.35 -48.41 4.06
N ALA A 199 16.62 -48.72 3.78
CA ALA A 199 17.75 -48.37 4.63
C ALA A 199 17.92 -46.86 4.76
N ARG A 200 17.76 -46.11 3.65
CA ARG A 200 17.78 -44.64 3.65
C ARG A 200 16.57 -44.04 4.39
N LEU A 201 15.41 -44.69 4.32
CA LEU A 201 14.20 -44.29 5.06
C LEU A 201 14.29 -44.62 6.56
N GLY A 202 15.08 -45.63 6.94
CA GLY A 202 15.17 -46.14 8.30
C GLY A 202 13.93 -46.94 8.74
N LEU A 203 13.25 -47.61 7.79
CA LEU A 203 11.97 -48.31 8.04
C LEU A 203 12.01 -49.79 7.65
N GLN A 204 11.22 -50.59 8.37
CA GLN A 204 10.95 -51.98 8.00
C GLN A 204 10.02 -52.05 6.78
N PRO A 205 10.14 -53.06 5.91
CA PRO A 205 9.31 -53.19 4.70
C PRO A 205 7.80 -53.09 4.97
N SER A 206 7.31 -53.72 6.04
CA SER A 206 5.90 -53.74 6.43
C SER A 206 5.32 -52.38 6.83
N LYS A 207 6.16 -51.35 6.94
CA LYS A 207 5.77 -49.96 7.25
C LYS A 207 5.74 -49.06 6.01
N SER A 208 5.97 -49.60 4.83
CA SER A 208 6.07 -48.84 3.59
C SER A 208 5.03 -49.28 2.57
N ILE A 209 4.52 -48.30 1.82
CA ILE A 209 3.68 -48.52 0.63
C ILE A 209 4.52 -48.16 -0.60
N PHE A 210 4.49 -48.96 -1.66
CA PHE A 210 5.17 -48.69 -2.93
C PHE A 210 4.19 -48.63 -4.11
N LEU A 211 4.24 -47.53 -4.87
CA LEU A 211 3.43 -47.29 -6.05
C LEU A 211 4.30 -47.45 -7.31
N ASP A 212 3.87 -48.28 -8.26
CA ASP A 212 4.53 -48.52 -9.55
C ASP A 212 3.46 -48.97 -10.58
N ASP A 213 3.67 -48.69 -11.87
CA ASP A 213 2.77 -49.15 -12.94
C ASP A 213 3.13 -50.56 -13.43
N LEU A 214 4.37 -51.02 -13.16
CA LEU A 214 4.89 -52.31 -13.60
C LEU A 214 4.74 -53.41 -12.55
N GLY A 215 3.97 -54.44 -12.92
CA GLY A 215 3.75 -55.64 -12.09
C GLY A 215 5.02 -56.35 -11.58
N PRO A 216 6.09 -56.53 -12.39
CA PRO A 216 7.34 -57.13 -11.92
C PRO A 216 8.01 -56.36 -10.77
N ASN A 217 7.97 -55.01 -10.81
CA ASN A 217 8.52 -54.16 -9.75
C ASN A 217 7.73 -54.36 -8.45
N LEU A 218 6.40 -54.34 -8.54
CA LEU A 218 5.52 -54.57 -7.40
C LEU A 218 5.72 -55.98 -6.80
N LYS A 219 5.92 -57.01 -7.62
CA LYS A 219 6.19 -58.38 -7.12
C LYS A 219 7.49 -58.46 -6.33
N ALA A 220 8.56 -57.80 -6.80
CA ALA A 220 9.83 -57.76 -6.10
C ALA A 220 9.79 -56.92 -4.81
N ALA A 221 9.04 -55.82 -4.79
CA ALA A 221 8.81 -55.05 -3.57
C ALA A 221 7.98 -55.84 -2.54
N ALA A 222 6.94 -56.54 -3.01
CA ALA A 222 6.07 -57.36 -2.16
C ALA A 222 6.79 -58.57 -1.55
N SER A 223 7.74 -59.19 -2.25
CA SER A 223 8.54 -60.31 -1.71
C SER A 223 9.44 -59.89 -0.53
N LEU A 224 9.74 -58.60 -0.42
CA LEU A 224 10.45 -58.01 0.72
C LEU A 224 9.50 -57.61 1.87
N GLY A 225 8.18 -57.70 1.68
CA GLY A 225 7.16 -57.33 2.67
C GLY A 225 6.68 -55.88 2.58
N ILE A 226 6.95 -55.18 1.47
CA ILE A 226 6.40 -53.84 1.20
C ILE A 226 4.97 -53.98 0.68
N HIS A 227 4.05 -53.14 1.14
CA HIS A 227 2.69 -53.11 0.59
C HIS A 227 2.68 -52.39 -0.76
N THR A 228 2.02 -52.94 -1.77
CA THR A 228 2.15 -52.44 -3.15
C THR A 228 0.81 -52.01 -3.74
N ILE A 229 0.82 -50.90 -4.47
CA ILE A 229 -0.33 -50.37 -5.21
C ILE A 229 0.06 -50.30 -6.68
N LYS A 230 -0.76 -50.91 -7.55
CA LYS A 230 -0.55 -50.84 -9.00
C LYS A 230 -1.21 -49.59 -9.56
N VAL A 231 -0.42 -48.69 -10.13
CA VAL A 231 -0.94 -47.45 -10.72
C VAL A 231 -1.32 -47.69 -12.19
N ASN A 232 -2.60 -47.91 -12.46
CA ASN A 232 -3.13 -47.85 -13.83
C ASN A 232 -3.74 -46.47 -14.13
N ASP A 233 -4.26 -45.79 -13.11
CA ASP A 233 -4.82 -44.44 -13.16
C ASP A 233 -4.43 -43.69 -11.86
N PRO A 234 -3.84 -42.49 -11.96
CA PRO A 234 -3.38 -41.76 -10.78
C PRO A 234 -4.48 -41.39 -9.78
N GLU A 235 -5.70 -41.08 -10.22
CA GLU A 235 -6.82 -40.71 -9.34
C GLU A 235 -7.32 -41.92 -8.55
N ILE A 236 -7.41 -43.08 -9.20
CA ILE A 236 -7.79 -44.33 -8.53
C ILE A 236 -6.72 -44.74 -7.51
N ALA A 237 -5.44 -44.64 -7.87
CA ALA A 237 -4.34 -44.97 -6.97
C ALA A 237 -4.31 -44.07 -5.73
N VAL A 238 -4.62 -42.77 -5.88
CA VAL A 238 -4.71 -41.84 -4.73
C VAL A 238 -5.86 -42.21 -3.81
N LYS A 239 -7.02 -42.64 -4.32
CA LYS A 239 -8.14 -43.12 -3.47
C LYS A 239 -7.80 -44.40 -2.71
N GLU A 240 -7.09 -45.33 -3.35
CA GLU A 240 -6.61 -46.54 -2.68
C GLU A 240 -5.61 -46.18 -1.57
N LEU A 241 -4.73 -45.21 -1.84
CA LEU A 241 -3.78 -44.69 -0.87
C LEU A 241 -4.47 -43.96 0.30
N GLU A 242 -5.52 -43.16 0.06
CA GLU A 242 -6.38 -42.55 1.10
C GLU A 242 -6.98 -43.61 2.02
N SER A 243 -7.44 -44.74 1.46
CA SER A 243 -8.02 -45.85 2.22
C SER A 243 -7.00 -46.53 3.14
N LEU A 244 -5.75 -46.68 2.69
CA LEU A 244 -4.67 -47.32 3.47
C LEU A 244 -4.09 -46.37 4.54
N LEU A 245 -4.02 -45.08 4.24
CA LEU A 245 -3.48 -44.06 5.14
C LEU A 245 -4.51 -43.55 6.16
N GLY A 246 -5.80 -43.65 5.85
CA GLY A 246 -6.89 -43.26 6.75
C GLY A 246 -7.17 -41.75 6.79
N PHE A 247 -6.76 -41.00 5.77
CA PHE A 247 -7.05 -39.57 5.62
C PHE A 247 -7.10 -39.13 4.15
N SER A 248 -7.82 -38.04 3.88
CA SER A 248 -7.95 -37.44 2.54
C SER A 248 -6.63 -36.84 2.06
N LEU A 249 -6.28 -37.12 0.81
CA LEU A 249 -5.10 -36.64 0.09
C LEU A 249 -5.41 -35.49 -0.87
N HIS A 250 -6.68 -35.09 -0.98
CA HIS A 250 -7.12 -33.89 -1.71
C HIS A 250 -7.23 -32.66 -0.79
N ARG A 251 -6.68 -31.52 -1.21
CA ARG A 251 -6.89 -30.23 -0.54
C ARG A 251 -8.28 -29.69 -0.87
N GLY A 252 -9.18 -29.65 0.10
CA GLY A 252 -10.38 -28.81 -0.04
C GLY A 252 -9.98 -27.34 -0.24
N ILE A 253 -10.73 -26.61 -1.07
CA ILE A 253 -10.53 -25.17 -1.25
C ILE A 253 -10.83 -24.49 0.10
N LEU A 254 -9.84 -23.80 0.66
CA LEU A 254 -9.93 -23.15 1.97
C LEU A 254 -11.15 -22.21 2.05
N ASN A 255 -11.84 -22.25 3.21
CA ASN A 255 -13.00 -21.43 3.50
C ASN A 255 -14.17 -21.62 2.51
N THR A 256 -14.34 -22.83 1.99
CA THR A 256 -15.50 -23.20 1.17
C THR A 256 -16.28 -24.34 1.82
N ARG A 257 -17.58 -24.36 1.51
CA ARG A 257 -18.55 -25.36 1.96
C ARG A 257 -19.48 -25.77 0.81
N PRO A 258 -20.24 -26.87 0.94
CA PRO A 258 -21.36 -27.14 0.05
C PRO A 258 -22.34 -25.95 -0.01
N VAL A 259 -22.86 -25.66 -1.20
CA VAL A 259 -23.81 -24.56 -1.41
C VAL A 259 -25.05 -24.78 -0.55
N ARG A 260 -25.45 -23.77 0.23
CA ARG A 260 -26.68 -23.82 1.05
C ARG A 260 -27.90 -23.94 0.14
N LYS A 261 -28.91 -24.74 0.53
CA LYS A 261 -30.15 -24.95 -0.24
C LYS A 261 -30.84 -23.65 -0.68
N THR A 262 -30.86 -22.63 0.17
CA THR A 262 -31.48 -21.32 -0.13
C THR A 262 -30.68 -20.46 -1.11
N MET A 263 -29.49 -20.91 -1.51
CA MET A 263 -28.50 -20.19 -2.31
C MET A 263 -28.03 -21.01 -3.51
N GLU A 264 -28.77 -22.06 -3.88
CA GLU A 264 -28.45 -22.90 -5.02
C GLU A 264 -28.41 -22.09 -6.33
N ILE A 265 -27.48 -22.48 -7.19
CA ILE A 265 -27.36 -21.97 -8.54
C ILE A 265 -27.74 -23.12 -9.47
N PRO A 266 -28.64 -22.91 -10.45
CA PRO A 266 -28.99 -23.94 -11.42
C PRO A 266 -27.72 -24.37 -12.18
N LYS A 267 -27.22 -25.57 -11.87
CA LYS A 267 -25.93 -26.06 -12.39
C LYS A 267 -25.94 -26.16 -13.91
N ASP A 268 -27.00 -26.71 -14.50
CA ASP A 268 -27.13 -26.87 -15.95
C ASP A 268 -27.09 -25.53 -16.71
N ALA A 269 -27.72 -24.49 -16.16
CA ALA A 269 -27.71 -23.15 -16.75
C ALA A 269 -26.33 -22.50 -16.63
N LEU A 270 -25.67 -22.69 -15.49
CA LEU A 270 -24.31 -22.19 -15.24
C LEU A 270 -23.28 -22.89 -16.14
N GLU A 271 -23.35 -24.22 -16.28
CA GLU A 271 -22.51 -24.99 -17.18
C GLU A 271 -22.69 -24.56 -18.63
N LYS A 272 -23.94 -24.38 -19.08
CA LYS A 272 -24.24 -23.89 -20.43
C LYS A 272 -23.68 -22.47 -20.66
N TYR A 273 -23.82 -21.58 -19.68
CA TYR A 273 -23.30 -20.22 -19.76
C TYR A 273 -21.76 -20.22 -19.83
N LEU A 274 -21.10 -20.95 -18.93
CA LEU A 274 -19.65 -21.06 -18.89
C LEU A 274 -19.09 -21.75 -20.13
N GLY A 275 -19.80 -22.75 -20.67
CA GLY A 275 -19.41 -23.41 -21.92
C GLY A 275 -19.45 -22.47 -23.13
N ASN A 276 -20.44 -21.58 -23.19
CA ASN A 276 -20.49 -20.53 -24.22
C ASN A 276 -19.41 -19.47 -24.01
N LEU A 277 -19.09 -19.11 -22.76
CA LEU A 277 -18.12 -18.07 -22.43
C LEU A 277 -16.67 -18.51 -22.63
N LEU A 278 -16.35 -19.76 -22.28
CA LEU A 278 -14.99 -20.30 -22.26
C LEU A 278 -14.66 -21.18 -23.49
N GLY A 279 -15.65 -21.44 -24.36
CA GLY A 279 -15.50 -22.22 -25.58
C GLY A 279 -15.75 -23.73 -25.42
N THR A 280 -15.85 -24.43 -26.55
CA THR A 280 -16.39 -25.80 -26.71
C THR A 280 -15.58 -26.95 -26.07
N GLN A 281 -14.47 -26.66 -25.38
CA GLN A 281 -13.64 -27.69 -24.71
C GLN A 281 -14.02 -27.95 -23.22
N THR A 282 -15.14 -27.38 -22.75
CA THR A 282 -15.57 -27.44 -21.34
C THR A 282 -16.60 -28.54 -21.06
N LYS A 283 -16.34 -29.78 -21.51
CA LYS A 283 -17.10 -30.96 -21.03
C LYS A 283 -16.34 -31.62 -19.89
N GLY A 284 -16.81 -31.46 -18.66
CA GLY A 284 -16.24 -32.06 -17.46
C GLY A 284 -17.13 -31.86 -16.23
N LEU A 285 -16.87 -32.61 -15.15
CA LEU A 285 -17.60 -32.50 -13.89
C LEU A 285 -17.40 -31.11 -13.27
N MET A 286 -18.47 -30.31 -13.15
CA MET A 286 -18.42 -28.99 -12.52
C MET A 286 -18.52 -29.11 -11.00
N GLU A 287 -17.47 -28.70 -10.30
CA GLU A 287 -17.50 -28.56 -8.84
C GLU A 287 -17.92 -27.13 -8.49
N LEU A 288 -18.94 -27.01 -7.63
CA LEU A 288 -19.47 -25.73 -7.15
C LEU A 288 -19.49 -25.74 -5.63
N LEU A 289 -18.69 -24.86 -5.03
CA LEU A 289 -18.61 -24.67 -3.58
C LEU A 289 -18.94 -23.21 -3.24
N GLN A 290 -19.53 -22.97 -2.08
CA GLN A 290 -19.80 -21.63 -1.59
C GLN A 290 -18.72 -21.21 -0.60
N PHE A 291 -18.17 -20.01 -0.73
CA PHE A 291 -17.25 -19.48 0.27
C PHE A 291 -17.98 -19.19 1.59
N ASP A 292 -17.29 -19.35 2.71
CA ASP A 292 -17.83 -19.14 4.05
C ASP A 292 -18.01 -17.65 4.41
N HIS A 293 -17.39 -16.77 3.61
CA HIS A 293 -17.45 -15.30 3.68
C HIS A 293 -18.21 -14.72 2.47
N GLY A 294 -18.44 -13.39 2.47
CA GLY A 294 -19.21 -12.72 1.42
C GLY A 294 -20.72 -12.69 1.68
N HIS A 295 -21.13 -12.41 2.92
CA HIS A 295 -22.55 -12.39 3.31
C HIS A 295 -23.41 -11.39 2.53
N SER A 296 -22.85 -10.23 2.18
CA SER A 296 -23.55 -9.20 1.40
C SER A 296 -23.75 -9.63 -0.05
N ASN A 297 -22.73 -10.22 -0.69
CA ASN A 297 -22.81 -10.72 -2.07
C ASN A 297 -22.27 -12.16 -2.10
N PRO A 298 -23.16 -13.18 -2.05
CA PRO A 298 -22.76 -14.58 -2.05
C PRO A 298 -21.68 -14.91 -3.10
N THR A 299 -20.59 -15.51 -2.64
CA THR A 299 -19.41 -15.86 -3.46
C THR A 299 -19.26 -17.38 -3.57
N TYR A 300 -18.93 -17.86 -4.77
CA TYR A 300 -18.85 -19.28 -5.10
C TYR A 300 -17.52 -19.58 -5.81
N TYR A 301 -16.93 -20.71 -5.47
CA TYR A 301 -15.84 -21.33 -6.21
C TYR A 301 -16.42 -22.27 -7.25
N ILE A 302 -15.93 -22.17 -8.49
CA ILE A 302 -16.30 -23.05 -9.59
C ILE A 302 -15.03 -23.65 -10.16
N ARG A 303 -14.98 -24.97 -10.24
CA ARG A 303 -13.98 -25.69 -11.03
C ARG A 303 -14.68 -26.38 -12.19
N VAL A 304 -14.29 -26.05 -13.41
CA VAL A 304 -14.81 -26.65 -14.64
C VAL A 304 -13.65 -26.91 -15.60
N ALA A 305 -13.47 -28.17 -15.99
CA ALA A 305 -12.29 -28.62 -16.73
C ALA A 305 -10.98 -28.14 -16.06
N ASN A 306 -10.13 -27.40 -16.78
CA ASN A 306 -8.86 -26.86 -16.28
C ASN A 306 -8.98 -25.44 -15.71
N HIS A 307 -10.20 -24.90 -15.60
CA HIS A 307 -10.44 -23.54 -15.12
C HIS A 307 -10.91 -23.54 -13.67
N GLN A 308 -10.33 -22.62 -12.89
CA GLN A 308 -10.77 -22.28 -11.53
C GLN A 308 -11.29 -20.85 -11.52
N LEU A 309 -12.55 -20.67 -11.14
CA LEU A 309 -13.27 -19.41 -11.27
C LEU A 309 -13.93 -19.05 -9.94
N VAL A 310 -14.15 -17.74 -9.74
CA VAL A 310 -14.92 -17.21 -8.62
C VAL A 310 -16.14 -16.49 -9.18
N LEU A 311 -17.33 -16.90 -8.75
CA LEU A 311 -18.60 -16.29 -9.12
C LEU A 311 -19.17 -15.53 -7.94
N ARG A 312 -19.61 -14.29 -8.14
CA ARG A 312 -20.37 -13.51 -7.14
C ARG A 312 -21.79 -13.27 -7.63
N LYS A 313 -22.76 -13.42 -6.74
CA LYS A 313 -24.19 -13.30 -7.03
C LYS A 313 -24.82 -12.33 -6.04
N LYS A 314 -25.78 -11.52 -6.48
CA LYS A 314 -26.61 -10.72 -5.56
C LYS A 314 -27.46 -11.69 -4.70
N PRO A 315 -27.66 -11.41 -3.41
CA PRO A 315 -28.48 -12.28 -2.57
C PRO A 315 -29.94 -12.27 -3.07
N PRO A 316 -30.72 -13.33 -2.80
CA PRO A 316 -32.15 -13.35 -3.12
C PRO A 316 -32.94 -12.37 -2.22
N GLY A 317 -34.02 -11.79 -2.74
CA GLY A 317 -34.94 -10.90 -1.99
C GLY A 317 -34.91 -9.43 -2.45
N THR A 318 -35.64 -8.55 -1.73
CA THR A 318 -35.67 -7.11 -2.00
C THR A 318 -34.34 -6.47 -1.59
N LEU A 319 -33.60 -5.93 -2.56
CA LEU A 319 -32.25 -5.41 -2.34
C LEU A 319 -32.25 -3.91 -2.04
N LEU A 320 -31.46 -3.50 -1.04
CA LEU A 320 -31.18 -2.09 -0.78
C LEU A 320 -30.35 -1.50 -1.94
N PRO A 321 -30.69 -0.30 -2.45
CA PRO A 321 -29.88 0.38 -3.47
C PRO A 321 -28.42 0.54 -3.00
N SER A 322 -27.45 0.34 -3.89
CA SER A 322 -25.99 0.46 -3.68
C SER A 322 -25.30 -0.57 -2.76
N ALA A 323 -25.99 -1.23 -1.84
CA ALA A 323 -25.40 -2.21 -0.93
C ALA A 323 -24.91 -3.52 -1.61
N HIS A 324 -25.39 -3.78 -2.83
CA HIS A 324 -25.11 -4.98 -3.63
C HIS A 324 -24.63 -4.66 -5.05
N ALA A 325 -23.99 -3.50 -5.25
CA ALA A 325 -23.46 -3.06 -6.55
C ALA A 325 -22.14 -3.80 -6.89
N ILE A 326 -22.24 -5.09 -7.19
CA ILE A 326 -21.10 -6.00 -7.47
C ILE A 326 -20.18 -5.43 -8.56
N GLU A 327 -20.77 -4.76 -9.55
CA GLU A 327 -20.12 -3.99 -10.62
C GLU A 327 -19.05 -2.96 -10.19
N ARG A 328 -18.92 -2.61 -8.89
CA ARG A 328 -17.91 -1.66 -8.38
C ARG A 328 -16.74 -2.30 -7.63
N GLU A 329 -16.76 -3.63 -7.42
CA GLU A 329 -15.80 -4.33 -6.55
C GLU A 329 -14.70 -5.04 -7.37
N PHE A 330 -13.55 -4.40 -7.61
CA PHE A 330 -12.40 -4.93 -8.37
C PHE A 330 -11.23 -5.47 -7.49
N ARG A 331 -11.52 -5.78 -6.22
CA ARG A 331 -10.52 -6.19 -5.21
C ARG A 331 -10.69 -7.65 -4.82
N LEU A 332 -9.60 -8.42 -4.84
CA LEU A 332 -9.52 -9.78 -4.30
C LEU A 332 -8.29 -9.88 -3.37
N ASP A 333 -8.52 -10.16 -2.09
CA ASP A 333 -7.50 -10.17 -1.03
C ASP A 333 -6.63 -8.89 -1.00
N ASN A 334 -5.30 -9.06 -1.01
CA ASN A 334 -4.30 -7.99 -1.04
C ASN A 334 -3.98 -7.53 -2.46
N LEU A 335 -4.68 -8.04 -3.49
CA LEU A 335 -4.43 -7.71 -4.88
C LEU A 335 -5.52 -6.79 -5.41
N ILE A 336 -5.08 -5.74 -6.11
CA ILE A 336 -5.95 -4.92 -6.95
C ILE A 336 -5.78 -5.41 -8.37
N PHE A 337 -6.90 -5.73 -9.04
CA PHE A 337 -6.91 -6.08 -10.45
C PHE A 337 -7.30 -4.87 -11.30
N HIS A 338 -6.77 -4.84 -12.52
CA HIS A 338 -7.21 -3.88 -13.51
C HIS A 338 -8.71 -4.10 -13.80
N PRO A 339 -9.54 -3.05 -13.87
CA PRO A 339 -11.00 -3.19 -14.00
C PRO A 339 -11.45 -3.94 -15.26
N GLU A 340 -10.61 -3.98 -16.30
CA GLU A 340 -10.95 -4.53 -17.62
C GLU A 340 -9.93 -5.55 -18.17
N LYS A 341 -8.82 -5.81 -17.44
CA LYS A 341 -7.73 -6.66 -17.92
C LYS A 341 -7.36 -7.68 -16.85
N ALA A 342 -6.90 -8.86 -17.26
CA ALA A 342 -6.45 -9.91 -16.36
C ALA A 342 -5.04 -9.61 -15.79
N GLU A 343 -4.90 -8.45 -15.14
CA GLU A 343 -3.63 -7.91 -14.66
C GLU A 343 -3.75 -7.46 -13.20
N VAL A 344 -2.76 -7.80 -12.38
CA VAL A 344 -2.63 -7.28 -11.01
C VAL A 344 -1.93 -5.93 -11.07
N VAL A 345 -2.63 -4.88 -10.65
CA VAL A 345 -2.11 -3.50 -10.68
C VAL A 345 -1.48 -3.07 -9.36
N ALA A 346 -1.84 -3.70 -8.23
CA ALA A 346 -1.19 -3.43 -6.95
C ALA A 346 -1.29 -4.62 -5.99
N VAL A 347 -0.31 -4.72 -5.09
CA VAL A 347 -0.34 -5.59 -3.90
C VAL A 347 -0.28 -4.68 -2.67
N LEU A 348 -1.31 -4.74 -1.82
CA LEU A 348 -1.58 -3.72 -0.81
C LEU A 348 -0.98 -4.02 0.57
N ASP A 349 -0.60 -5.27 0.86
CA ASP A 349 -0.14 -5.67 2.19
C ASP A 349 0.92 -6.78 2.13
N TRP A 350 2.09 -6.47 2.67
CA TRP A 350 3.14 -7.42 3.04
C TRP A 350 3.24 -7.30 4.55
N GLU A 351 2.78 -8.33 5.27
CA GLU A 351 2.13 -8.28 6.60
C GLU A 351 2.77 -7.44 7.74
N LEU A 352 3.94 -6.80 7.61
CA LEU A 352 4.59 -6.08 8.71
C LEU A 352 5.34 -4.77 8.37
N SER A 353 5.22 -4.15 7.19
CA SER A 353 5.89 -2.85 6.92
C SER A 353 4.93 -1.67 7.02
N THR A 354 5.01 -0.90 8.11
CA THR A 354 4.20 0.33 8.33
C THR A 354 4.95 1.63 8.02
N LEU A 355 6.26 1.59 7.75
CA LEU A 355 7.10 2.81 7.66
C LEU A 355 7.70 3.08 6.28
N GLY A 356 7.64 2.14 5.34
CA GLY A 356 8.17 2.36 3.98
C GLY A 356 9.69 2.53 3.89
N ASP A 357 10.45 2.31 4.98
CA ASP A 357 11.92 2.26 4.95
C ASP A 357 12.39 0.82 4.60
N PRO A 358 13.02 0.61 3.43
CA PRO A 358 13.47 -0.71 2.99
C PRO A 358 14.48 -1.37 3.94
N LEU A 359 15.24 -0.60 4.73
CA LEU A 359 16.24 -1.15 5.67
C LEU A 359 15.58 -1.83 6.88
N ALA A 360 14.39 -1.41 7.26
CA ALA A 360 13.61 -2.11 8.28
C ALA A 360 13.17 -3.50 7.80
N ASP A 361 12.86 -3.65 6.51
CA ASP A 361 12.49 -4.93 5.90
C ASP A 361 13.71 -5.86 5.77
N VAL A 362 14.87 -5.32 5.40
CA VAL A 362 16.13 -6.08 5.40
C VAL A 362 16.50 -6.53 6.81
N ALA A 363 16.36 -5.66 7.83
CA ALA A 363 16.63 -6.02 9.22
C ALA A 363 15.65 -7.07 9.76
N TYR A 364 14.37 -6.97 9.40
CA TYR A 364 13.38 -7.98 9.72
C TYR A 364 13.73 -9.35 9.09
N SER A 365 14.23 -9.36 7.86
CA SER A 365 14.74 -10.56 7.20
C SER A 365 15.98 -11.15 7.89
N CYS A 366 16.76 -10.34 8.60
CA CYS A 366 17.97 -10.78 9.31
C CYS A 366 17.69 -11.32 10.73
N LEU A 367 16.45 -11.24 11.24
CA LEU A 367 16.14 -11.68 12.61
C LEU A 367 16.46 -13.15 12.82
N ALA A 368 16.23 -13.99 11.81
CA ALA A 368 16.48 -15.42 11.87
C ALA A 368 17.95 -15.74 12.21
N HIS A 369 18.92 -14.92 11.78
CA HIS A 369 20.35 -15.14 12.05
C HIS A 369 20.71 -15.09 13.54
N TYR A 370 19.89 -14.46 14.37
CA TYR A 370 20.18 -14.28 15.81
C TYR A 370 19.23 -15.06 16.73
N LEU A 371 18.24 -15.73 16.15
CA LEU A 371 17.32 -16.59 16.88
C LEU A 371 17.82 -18.04 16.90
N PRO A 372 17.55 -18.79 17.97
CA PRO A 372 17.84 -20.21 17.99
C PRO A 372 16.93 -20.96 17.02
N SER A 373 17.40 -22.10 16.54
CA SER A 373 16.65 -22.96 15.60
C SER A 373 15.35 -23.54 16.19
N SER A 374 15.25 -23.55 17.52
CA SER A 374 14.09 -23.98 18.30
C SER A 374 13.06 -22.86 18.55
N PHE A 375 13.28 -21.64 18.07
CA PHE A 375 12.37 -20.52 18.32
C PHE A 375 11.00 -20.72 17.63
N PRO A 376 9.87 -20.71 18.37
CA PRO A 376 8.59 -21.29 17.90
C PRO A 376 7.75 -20.41 16.97
N LEU A 377 8.19 -19.18 16.64
CA LEU A 377 7.45 -18.26 15.74
C LEU A 377 8.21 -17.94 14.45
N LEU A 378 9.52 -17.81 14.55
CA LEU A 378 10.45 -17.59 13.44
C LEU A 378 11.64 -18.48 13.72
N LYS A 379 11.81 -19.59 12.98
CA LYS A 379 12.95 -20.48 13.23
C LYS A 379 14.22 -19.76 12.87
N GLY A 380 15.09 -19.62 13.86
CA GLY A 380 16.37 -19.01 13.63
C GLY A 380 17.40 -19.99 13.09
N VAL A 381 18.54 -19.44 12.71
CA VAL A 381 19.69 -20.17 12.17
C VAL A 381 20.95 -19.86 12.96
N ARG A 382 20.82 -19.26 14.15
CA ARG A 382 21.96 -18.91 15.02
C ARG A 382 22.82 -20.12 15.39
N ASP A 383 22.20 -21.28 15.54
CA ASP A 383 22.87 -22.53 15.96
C ASP A 383 23.41 -23.34 14.76
N TRP A 384 23.30 -22.82 13.54
CA TRP A 384 23.72 -23.52 12.31
C TRP A 384 25.08 -23.03 11.83
N ASP A 385 25.88 -23.91 11.24
CA ASP A 385 27.09 -23.51 10.52
C ASP A 385 26.71 -22.89 9.17
N LEU A 386 26.51 -21.58 9.18
CA LEU A 386 26.15 -20.78 8.00
C LEU A 386 27.20 -20.93 6.88
N THR A 387 28.47 -21.12 7.25
CA THR A 387 29.61 -21.24 6.32
C THR A 387 29.55 -22.54 5.50
N GLN A 388 29.12 -23.63 6.15
CA GLN A 388 28.92 -24.95 5.53
C GLN A 388 27.64 -24.99 4.68
N LEU A 389 26.59 -24.30 5.12
CA LEU A 389 25.31 -24.22 4.41
C LEU A 389 25.30 -23.20 3.27
N GLY A 390 26.39 -22.44 3.11
CA GLY A 390 26.51 -21.36 2.12
C GLY A 390 25.57 -20.17 2.41
N ILE A 391 25.03 -20.06 3.62
CA ILE A 391 24.12 -18.97 4.00
C ILE A 391 24.98 -17.77 4.36
N PRO A 392 24.78 -16.60 3.74
CA PRO A 392 25.51 -15.40 4.12
C PRO A 392 25.16 -15.00 5.56
N THR A 393 26.15 -14.48 6.29
CA THR A 393 25.89 -13.83 7.59
C THR A 393 24.95 -12.63 7.41
N ALA A 394 24.35 -12.16 8.50
CA ALA A 394 23.46 -10.99 8.44
C ALA A 394 24.20 -9.74 7.91
N GLU A 395 25.49 -9.61 8.22
CA GLU A 395 26.37 -8.53 7.75
C GLU A 395 26.73 -8.69 6.27
N GLU A 396 27.01 -9.91 5.80
CA GLU A 396 27.26 -10.20 4.39
C GLU A 396 26.01 -9.95 3.55
N TYR A 397 24.84 -10.38 4.05
CA TYR A 397 23.56 -10.16 3.40
C TYR A 397 23.20 -8.67 3.31
N LEU A 398 23.41 -7.90 4.38
CA LEU A 398 23.27 -6.44 4.35
C LEU A 398 24.22 -5.81 3.32
N ARG A 399 25.47 -6.27 3.26
CA ARG A 399 26.46 -5.73 2.33
C ARG A 399 26.11 -6.03 0.88
N MET A 400 25.63 -7.24 0.59
CA MET A 400 25.13 -7.63 -0.73
C MET A 400 23.94 -6.75 -1.14
N TYR A 401 23.01 -6.50 -0.21
CA TYR A 401 21.89 -5.60 -0.43
C TYR A 401 22.37 -4.17 -0.73
N CYS A 402 23.30 -3.63 0.05
CA CYS A 402 23.81 -2.27 -0.16
C CYS A 402 24.55 -2.10 -1.48
N LEU A 403 25.40 -3.07 -1.84
CA LEU A 403 26.13 -3.08 -3.12
C LEU A 403 25.18 -3.12 -4.31
N HIS A 404 24.15 -3.95 -4.25
CA HIS A 404 23.19 -4.09 -5.34
C HIS A 404 22.28 -2.87 -5.50
N MET A 405 21.90 -2.26 -4.37
CA MET A 405 21.07 -1.05 -4.37
C MET A 405 21.86 0.24 -4.58
N GLY A 406 23.19 0.18 -4.68
CA GLY A 406 24.05 1.35 -4.85
C GLY A 406 24.05 2.30 -3.65
N ILE A 407 23.76 1.81 -2.45
CA ILE A 407 23.67 2.60 -1.21
C ILE A 407 24.93 2.44 -0.37
N SER A 408 25.38 3.56 0.22
CA SER A 408 26.56 3.58 1.08
C SER A 408 26.37 2.71 2.34
N PRO A 409 27.46 2.23 2.97
CA PRO A 409 27.38 1.42 4.19
C PRO A 409 26.51 2.07 5.28
N ILE A 410 25.63 1.27 5.88
CA ILE A 410 24.64 1.75 6.85
C ILE A 410 25.30 1.98 8.20
N LYS A 411 25.43 3.26 8.60
CA LYS A 411 26.08 3.66 9.86
C LYS A 411 25.35 3.17 11.12
N ASN A 412 24.02 3.03 11.06
CA ASN A 412 23.16 2.70 12.21
C ASN A 412 22.45 1.34 12.06
N TRP A 413 23.13 0.32 11.52
CA TRP A 413 22.49 -0.98 11.29
C TRP A 413 21.89 -1.62 12.57
N ASN A 414 22.56 -1.46 13.70
CA ASN A 414 22.10 -1.97 14.99
C ASN A 414 20.76 -1.35 15.43
N PHE A 415 20.44 -0.12 15.02
CA PHE A 415 19.12 0.47 15.26
C PHE A 415 18.01 -0.34 14.58
N TYR A 416 18.19 -0.69 13.30
CA TYR A 416 17.18 -1.45 12.55
C TYR A 416 17.00 -2.87 13.11
N MET A 417 18.08 -3.50 13.58
CA MET A 417 18.03 -4.80 14.26
C MET A 417 17.34 -4.70 15.63
N ALA A 418 17.73 -3.72 16.47
CA ALA A 418 17.11 -3.48 17.77
C ALA A 418 15.61 -3.18 17.63
N PHE A 419 15.24 -2.33 16.67
CA PHE A 419 13.85 -2.00 16.36
C PHE A 419 13.07 -3.23 15.92
N SER A 420 13.65 -4.06 15.05
CA SER A 420 12.98 -5.26 14.54
C SER A 420 12.76 -6.31 15.64
N PHE A 421 13.73 -6.55 16.54
CA PHE A 421 13.53 -7.42 17.70
C PHE A 421 12.54 -6.83 18.71
N PHE A 422 12.61 -5.53 18.99
CA PHE A 422 11.65 -4.86 19.87
C PHE A 422 10.21 -5.02 19.39
N ARG A 423 9.99 -4.91 18.07
CA ARG A 423 8.66 -5.13 17.47
C ARG A 423 8.17 -6.55 17.66
N VAL A 424 9.03 -7.55 17.48
CA VAL A 424 8.66 -8.96 17.73
C VAL A 424 8.34 -9.19 19.21
N ALA A 425 9.08 -8.59 20.14
CA ALA A 425 8.77 -8.65 21.57
C ALA A 425 7.39 -8.02 21.87
N ALA A 426 7.06 -6.87 21.27
CA ALA A 426 5.77 -6.21 21.46
C ALA A 426 4.60 -7.05 20.93
N ILE A 427 4.78 -7.70 19.77
CA ILE A 427 3.80 -8.64 19.20
C ILE A 427 3.57 -9.82 20.15
N LEU A 428 4.66 -10.41 20.64
CA LEU A 428 4.62 -11.54 21.56
C LEU A 428 3.95 -11.19 22.89
N GLN A 429 4.22 -10.00 23.41
CA GLN A 429 3.59 -9.50 24.62
C GLN A 429 2.08 -9.29 24.41
N GLY A 430 1.68 -8.83 23.23
CA GLY A 430 0.27 -8.73 22.84
C GLY A 430 -0.42 -10.10 22.70
N VAL A 431 0.27 -11.12 22.21
CA VAL A 431 -0.23 -12.51 22.18
C VAL A 431 -0.38 -13.07 23.60
N TYR A 432 0.62 -12.84 24.47
CA TYR A 432 0.59 -13.29 25.86
C TYR A 432 -0.57 -12.67 26.65
N LYS A 433 -0.73 -11.34 26.56
CA LYS A 433 -1.81 -10.60 27.21
C LYS A 433 -3.20 -11.08 26.77
N ARG A 434 -3.36 -11.48 25.51
CA ARG A 434 -4.61 -12.06 25.00
C ARG A 434 -4.85 -13.48 25.51
N SER A 435 -3.79 -14.28 25.66
CA SER A 435 -3.86 -15.61 26.28
C SER A 435 -4.35 -15.53 27.73
N LEU A 436 -3.75 -14.64 28.52
CA LEU A 436 -4.12 -14.44 29.93
C LEU A 436 -5.57 -13.93 30.12
N LYS A 437 -6.14 -13.28 29.10
CA LYS A 437 -7.53 -12.79 29.09
C LYS A 437 -8.54 -13.77 28.49
N GLY A 438 -8.11 -14.98 28.10
CA GLY A 438 -8.97 -15.98 27.45
C GLY A 438 -9.45 -15.59 26.05
N GLN A 439 -8.78 -14.62 25.42
CA GLN A 439 -9.15 -14.04 24.11
C GLN A 439 -8.16 -14.44 23.00
N ALA A 440 -7.31 -15.44 23.25
CA ALA A 440 -6.37 -15.93 22.25
C ALA A 440 -7.06 -16.90 21.27
N SER A 441 -6.82 -16.71 19.98
CA SER A 441 -7.27 -17.60 18.91
C SER A 441 -6.44 -18.89 18.79
N SER A 442 -5.37 -19.04 19.57
CA SER A 442 -4.44 -20.18 19.52
C SER A 442 -4.19 -20.74 20.92
N ALA A 443 -4.24 -22.08 21.03
CA ALA A 443 -3.94 -22.80 22.27
C ALA A 443 -2.49 -22.62 22.76
N ASN A 444 -1.57 -22.22 21.88
CA ASN A 444 -0.13 -22.04 22.21
C ASN A 444 0.23 -20.59 22.56
N ALA A 445 -0.74 -19.69 22.65
CA ALA A 445 -0.51 -18.25 22.86
C ALA A 445 0.22 -17.95 24.19
N GLU A 446 0.01 -18.79 25.22
CA GLU A 446 0.69 -18.65 26.52
C GLU A 446 2.19 -18.98 26.42
N GLN A 447 2.56 -20.02 25.67
CA GLN A 447 3.96 -20.40 25.43
C GLN A 447 4.70 -19.36 24.59
N SER A 448 4.05 -18.80 23.56
CA SER A 448 4.63 -17.71 22.77
C SER A 448 4.92 -16.47 23.62
N GLY A 449 4.12 -16.21 24.65
CA GLY A 449 4.32 -15.10 25.56
C GLY A 449 5.54 -15.21 26.48
N LYS A 450 6.01 -16.41 26.79
CA LYS A 450 7.22 -16.63 27.61
C LYS A 450 8.52 -16.27 26.88
N LEU A 451 8.45 -15.99 25.58
CA LEU A 451 9.59 -15.63 24.73
C LEU A 451 9.84 -14.13 24.66
N VAL A 452 8.92 -13.33 25.22
CA VAL A 452 9.01 -11.86 25.22
C VAL A 452 10.33 -11.42 25.83
N GLU A 453 10.71 -11.99 26.98
CA GLU A 453 11.93 -11.64 27.70
C GLU A 453 13.19 -11.93 26.89
N PHE A 454 13.24 -13.09 26.23
CA PHE A 454 14.36 -13.45 25.35
C PHE A 454 14.51 -12.47 24.17
N ILE A 455 13.40 -12.12 23.52
CA ILE A 455 13.41 -11.19 22.38
C ILE A 455 13.67 -9.75 22.81
N SER A 456 13.15 -9.32 23.97
CA SER A 456 13.42 -8.00 24.52
C SER A 456 14.89 -7.87 24.95
N ASN A 457 15.50 -8.94 25.47
CA ASN A 457 16.91 -8.97 25.81
C ASN A 457 17.78 -8.90 24.55
N LEU A 458 17.42 -9.58 23.45
CA LEU A 458 18.12 -9.42 22.17
C LEU A 458 17.97 -7.99 21.61
N ALA A 459 16.76 -7.42 21.68
CA ALA A 459 16.53 -6.03 21.28
C ALA A 459 17.40 -5.06 22.11
N TRP A 460 17.47 -5.30 23.42
CA TRP A 460 18.29 -4.56 24.36
C TRP A 460 19.78 -4.74 24.10
N ASP A 461 20.24 -5.95 23.80
CA ASP A 461 21.63 -6.23 23.44
C ASP A 461 22.04 -5.47 22.17
N PHE A 462 21.19 -5.41 21.15
CA PHE A 462 21.47 -4.61 19.95
C PHE A 462 21.42 -3.09 20.23
N ALA A 463 20.58 -2.66 21.17
CA ALA A 463 20.49 -1.26 21.59
C ALA A 463 21.65 -0.83 22.51
N THR A 464 22.23 -1.77 23.29
CA THR A 464 23.26 -1.50 24.32
C THR A 464 24.67 -1.94 23.94
N LYS A 465 24.84 -2.78 22.92
CA LYS A 465 26.13 -3.00 22.24
C LYS A 465 26.57 -1.70 21.55
N GLU A 466 27.14 -0.82 22.36
CA GLU A 466 27.86 0.43 22.07
C GLU A 466 27.27 1.35 20.98
N GLY A 467 26.86 2.55 21.40
CA GLY A 467 26.72 3.69 20.51
C GLY A 467 27.99 3.93 19.67
N PHE A 468 27.80 4.34 18.40
CA PHE A 468 28.85 4.75 17.45
C PHE A 468 30.01 3.75 17.22
N ARG A 469 29.76 2.74 16.38
CA ARG A 469 30.79 2.33 15.40
C ARG A 469 30.42 2.85 14.02
N VAL A 470 30.92 4.04 13.70
CA VAL A 470 31.34 4.30 12.32
C VAL A 470 32.42 3.25 12.03
N PHE A 471 32.27 2.45 10.97
CA PHE A 471 33.40 1.67 10.47
C PHE A 471 34.54 2.66 10.18
N LYS A 472 35.56 2.70 11.05
CA LYS A 472 36.73 3.57 10.82
C LYS A 472 37.54 3.10 9.60
N GLU A 473 37.45 1.80 9.29
CA GLU A 473 37.79 1.17 8.02
C GLU A 473 37.27 -0.27 8.06
N MET A 474 37.01 -0.86 6.89
CA MET A 474 36.78 -2.30 6.80
C MET A 474 38.10 -3.07 6.92
N PRO A 475 38.11 -4.29 7.49
CA PRO A 475 39.26 -5.18 7.40
C PRO A 475 39.69 -5.35 5.93
N ALA A 476 41.00 -5.25 5.69
CA ALA A 476 41.57 -5.38 4.36
C ALA A 476 41.14 -6.68 3.68
N ALA A 477 40.91 -6.58 2.37
CA ALA A 477 40.45 -7.66 1.51
C ALA A 477 41.30 -8.93 1.71
N LYS A 478 40.68 -9.98 2.26
CA LYS A 478 40.99 -11.32 1.78
C LYS A 478 40.06 -11.57 0.59
N PRO A 479 40.61 -11.93 -0.58
CA PRO A 479 39.78 -12.25 -1.74
C PRO A 479 38.86 -13.42 -1.38
N LEU A 480 37.61 -13.31 -1.79
CA LEU A 480 36.66 -14.42 -1.78
C LEU A 480 37.19 -15.52 -2.71
N THR A 481 37.98 -16.43 -2.16
CA THR A 481 38.32 -17.71 -2.79
C THR A 481 37.16 -18.69 -2.65
N ARG A 482 35.97 -18.30 -3.08
CA ARG A 482 34.86 -19.22 -3.34
C ARG A 482 34.44 -19.07 -4.79
N SER A 483 35.17 -19.81 -5.63
CA SER A 483 34.83 -20.08 -7.02
C SER A 483 33.46 -20.77 -7.06
N CYS A 484 32.47 -20.08 -7.63
CA CYS A 484 31.32 -20.71 -8.26
C CYS A 484 31.52 -20.51 -9.77
N HIS A 485 32.22 -21.46 -10.40
CA HIS A 485 32.27 -21.50 -11.86
C HIS A 485 30.92 -21.94 -12.41
N THR A 486 30.31 -21.11 -13.24
CA THR A 486 29.75 -21.56 -14.52
C THR A 486 29.96 -20.49 -15.59
N ARG A 487 30.48 -20.95 -16.72
CA ARG A 487 30.87 -20.21 -17.92
C ARG A 487 29.71 -19.42 -18.53
N GLY A 488 30.04 -18.23 -19.02
CA GLY A 488 29.33 -17.50 -20.05
C GLY A 488 29.98 -16.13 -20.24
N GLY A 489 30.89 -15.98 -21.20
CA GLY A 489 31.38 -14.68 -21.66
C GLY A 489 31.24 -14.57 -23.17
N PRO A 490 31.67 -13.46 -23.79
CA PRO A 490 31.77 -12.09 -23.31
C PRO A 490 30.72 -11.19 -24.03
N TRP A 491 30.66 -9.89 -23.77
CA TRP A 491 30.60 -8.83 -24.81
C TRP A 491 30.86 -7.46 -24.17
N SER A 492 32.06 -6.97 -24.49
CA SER A 492 32.55 -5.58 -24.62
C SER A 492 32.05 -4.45 -23.72
N LEU A 493 33.02 -3.96 -22.93
CA LEU A 493 33.24 -2.60 -22.43
C LEU A 493 32.87 -1.48 -23.41
N LEU A 494 32.30 -0.39 -22.87
CA LEU A 494 32.71 1.00 -23.14
C LEU A 494 32.17 1.91 -22.00
N SER A 495 33.09 2.45 -21.18
CA SER A 495 32.89 3.63 -20.30
C SER A 495 33.07 4.92 -21.12
N PRO A 496 33.08 6.17 -20.56
CA PRO A 496 32.75 6.65 -19.21
C PRO A 496 31.92 7.97 -19.17
N MET A 497 31.39 8.33 -18.00
CA MET A 497 31.22 9.70 -17.47
C MET A 497 30.42 9.58 -16.15
N GLY A 498 30.76 10.15 -15.01
CA GLY A 498 31.90 10.92 -14.53
C GLY A 498 31.65 11.09 -13.03
N THR A 499 32.63 10.76 -12.21
CA THR A 499 32.62 10.84 -10.74
C THR A 499 32.51 12.28 -10.26
N ARG A 500 31.63 12.55 -9.28
CA ARG A 500 31.79 13.68 -8.36
C ARG A 500 31.77 13.18 -6.91
N ASN A 501 32.91 13.36 -6.26
CA ASN A 501 33.22 13.01 -4.88
C ASN A 501 32.50 13.95 -3.90
N TYR A 502 32.04 13.39 -2.78
CA TYR A 502 31.76 14.11 -1.54
C TYR A 502 33.02 14.09 -0.67
N SER A 503 33.56 15.27 -0.35
CA SER A 503 34.58 15.45 0.70
C SER A 503 33.97 16.16 1.90
N SER A 504 34.45 15.78 3.08
CA SER A 504 33.96 16.10 4.42
C SER A 504 34.72 17.24 5.12
N ALA A 505 33.98 17.95 6.00
CA ALA A 505 34.38 18.76 7.19
C ALA A 505 35.00 20.16 6.92
N PRO A 506 35.02 21.13 7.88
CA PRO A 506 34.66 21.15 9.31
C PRO A 506 33.81 22.39 9.77
N GLU A 507 33.77 22.65 11.09
CA GLU A 507 33.02 23.67 11.86
C GLU A 507 32.90 25.12 11.31
N ALA A 508 31.83 25.79 11.76
CA ALA A 508 31.32 27.08 11.29
C ALA A 508 32.05 28.34 11.83
N PRO A 509 32.05 29.42 11.02
CA PRO A 509 31.64 30.75 11.48
C PRO A 509 30.55 31.39 10.57
N PRO A 510 29.93 32.52 10.97
CA PRO A 510 28.51 32.76 10.72
C PRO A 510 28.15 33.49 9.42
N ALA A 511 26.88 33.30 9.04
CA ALA A 511 26.03 34.14 8.19
C ALA A 511 26.49 34.40 6.74
N HIS A 512 25.99 33.58 5.81
CA HIS A 512 25.35 34.05 4.57
C HIS A 512 24.36 32.98 4.07
N ALA A 513 23.11 33.38 3.86
CA ALA A 513 21.96 32.53 3.57
C ALA A 513 22.03 31.83 2.21
N SER A 514 22.05 30.50 2.20
CA SER A 514 21.78 29.70 0.99
C SER A 514 20.28 29.57 0.76
N LYS A 515 19.79 29.92 -0.44
CA LYS A 515 18.41 29.61 -0.85
C LYS A 515 18.16 28.09 -0.81
N GLY A 516 17.23 27.65 0.05
CA GLY A 516 16.24 26.64 -0.32
C GLY A 516 16.35 25.22 0.26
N ALA A 517 16.58 25.05 1.57
CA ALA A 517 16.20 23.79 2.23
C ALA A 517 14.72 23.84 2.63
N LEU A 518 13.97 22.75 2.41
CA LEU A 518 12.59 22.64 2.90
C LEU A 518 12.61 22.53 4.44
N VAL A 519 12.05 23.54 5.10
CA VAL A 519 11.88 23.55 6.56
C VAL A 519 10.60 22.81 6.92
N PHE A 520 10.74 21.68 7.63
CA PHE A 520 9.62 20.85 8.07
C PHE A 520 9.40 20.83 9.58
N SER A 521 10.26 21.50 10.36
CA SER A 521 10.15 21.58 11.81
C SER A 521 10.30 23.03 12.30
N VAL A 522 9.78 23.30 13.50
CA VAL A 522 9.85 24.62 14.15
C VAL A 522 11.31 25.01 14.43
N GLU A 523 12.17 24.03 14.72
CA GLU A 523 13.61 24.21 14.92
C GLU A 523 14.37 24.55 13.64
N GLY A 524 13.75 24.38 12.47
CA GLY A 524 14.29 24.84 11.19
C GLY A 524 13.84 26.23 10.78
N LEU A 525 12.85 26.84 11.48
CA LEU A 525 12.40 28.21 11.20
C LEU A 525 13.50 29.22 11.48
N SER A 526 13.45 30.36 10.78
CA SER A 526 14.33 31.50 11.09
C SER A 526 14.10 31.99 12.53
N PRO A 527 15.10 32.62 13.17
CA PRO A 527 14.93 33.13 14.53
C PRO A 527 13.73 34.06 14.69
N HIS A 528 13.47 34.92 13.70
CA HIS A 528 12.31 35.81 13.66
C HIS A 528 10.98 35.04 13.60
N ALA A 529 10.88 34.06 12.69
CA ALA A 529 9.66 33.26 12.55
C ALA A 529 9.41 32.35 13.77
N ARG A 530 10.47 31.81 14.39
CA ARG A 530 10.36 31.00 15.62
C ARG A 530 9.88 31.84 16.79
N ASP A 531 10.43 33.04 16.98
CA ASP A 531 10.00 33.94 18.04
C ASP A 531 8.52 34.34 17.87
N LEU A 532 8.07 34.61 16.64
CA LEU A 532 6.64 34.82 16.36
C LEU A 532 5.79 33.57 16.64
N TYR A 533 6.28 32.39 16.30
CA TYR A 533 5.61 31.11 16.58
C TYR A 533 5.43 30.89 18.08
N ASP A 534 6.47 31.10 18.88
CA ASP A 534 6.45 30.92 20.33
C ASP A 534 5.51 31.92 21.01
N ARG A 535 5.58 33.21 20.62
CA ARG A 535 4.65 34.24 21.09
C ARG A 535 3.20 33.91 20.72
N LEU A 536 2.97 33.44 19.50
CA LEU A 536 1.65 33.04 19.05
C LEU A 536 1.09 31.89 19.88
N GLN A 537 1.87 30.84 20.14
CA GLN A 537 1.43 29.74 21.01
C GLN A 537 1.06 30.23 22.42
N GLN A 538 1.92 31.04 23.03
CA GLN A 538 1.66 31.61 24.35
C GLN A 538 0.40 32.47 24.35
N PHE A 539 0.19 33.28 23.32
CA PHE A 539 -1.01 34.10 23.17
C PHE A 539 -2.28 33.23 23.11
N MET A 540 -2.25 32.15 22.32
CA MET A 540 -3.38 31.23 22.19
C MET A 540 -3.75 30.60 23.55
N GLU A 541 -2.75 30.17 24.31
CA GLU A 541 -2.94 29.52 25.62
C GLU A 541 -3.41 30.48 26.72
N GLN A 542 -2.79 31.65 26.81
CA GLN A 542 -3.01 32.59 27.92
C GLN A 542 -4.21 33.51 27.71
N HIS A 543 -4.52 33.84 26.45
CA HIS A 543 -5.53 34.85 26.14
C HIS A 543 -6.74 34.29 25.39
N LEU A 544 -6.54 33.46 24.37
CA LEU A 544 -7.65 33.05 23.50
C LEU A 544 -8.44 31.85 24.04
N TYR A 545 -7.81 30.70 24.26
CA TYR A 545 -8.52 29.48 24.68
C TYR A 545 -9.42 29.67 25.91
N PRO A 546 -9.02 30.43 26.96
CA PRO A 546 -9.89 30.69 28.10
C PRO A 546 -11.16 31.50 27.76
N LEU A 547 -11.15 32.28 26.68
CA LEU A 547 -12.25 33.16 26.27
C LEU A 547 -13.17 32.53 25.22
N GLU A 548 -12.80 31.41 24.59
CA GLU A 548 -13.63 30.72 23.58
C GLU A 548 -15.09 30.50 24.04
N PRO A 549 -15.38 30.04 25.28
CA PRO A 549 -16.77 29.89 25.73
C PRO A 549 -17.56 31.20 25.85
N GLN A 550 -16.89 32.34 26.03
CA GLN A 550 -17.54 33.65 26.07
C GLN A 550 -17.81 34.16 24.65
N LEU A 551 -16.85 33.97 23.75
CA LEU A 551 -16.98 34.30 22.33
C LEU A 551 -18.12 33.50 21.67
N GLN A 552 -18.23 32.22 22.00
CA GLN A 552 -19.32 31.38 21.52
C GLN A 552 -20.69 31.82 22.03
N ARG A 553 -20.78 32.22 23.31
CA ARG A 553 -22.03 32.79 23.86
C ARG A 553 -22.44 34.08 23.14
N HIS A 554 -21.48 34.92 22.77
CA HIS A 554 -21.75 36.10 21.96
C HIS A 554 -22.30 35.72 20.58
N GLN A 555 -21.71 34.74 19.89
CA GLN A 555 -22.20 34.23 18.60
C GLN A 555 -23.58 33.58 18.68
N ALA A 556 -23.96 33.02 19.84
CA ALA A 556 -25.30 32.45 20.06
C ALA A 556 -26.34 33.50 20.50
N SER A 557 -25.92 34.75 20.73
CA SER A 557 -26.80 35.79 21.28
C SER A 557 -27.62 36.52 20.22
N VAL A 558 -28.47 37.44 20.67
CA VAL A 558 -29.17 38.39 19.79
C VAL A 558 -28.20 39.35 19.09
N ASP A 559 -27.05 39.62 19.71
CA ASP A 559 -26.01 40.55 19.22
C ASP A 559 -24.98 39.86 18.31
N ARG A 560 -25.25 38.62 17.87
CA ARG A 560 -24.29 37.79 17.13
C ARG A 560 -23.71 38.42 15.86
N TRP A 561 -24.45 39.33 15.22
CA TRP A 561 -24.02 40.06 14.02
C TRP A 561 -23.17 41.30 14.33
N THR A 562 -22.93 41.60 15.60
CA THR A 562 -22.10 42.74 16.01
C THR A 562 -20.65 42.31 16.28
N PRO A 563 -19.67 43.22 16.19
CA PRO A 563 -18.30 42.93 16.59
C PRO A 563 -18.21 42.62 18.09
N SER A 564 -17.55 41.52 18.45
CA SER A 564 -17.33 41.16 19.86
C SER A 564 -16.28 42.08 20.50
N PRO A 565 -16.58 42.77 21.61
CA PRO A 565 -15.59 43.59 22.32
C PRO A 565 -14.37 42.80 22.78
N LEU A 566 -14.54 41.50 23.08
CA LEU A 566 -13.43 40.61 23.47
C LEU A 566 -12.47 40.36 22.30
N ILE A 567 -12.99 40.23 21.07
CA ILE A 567 -12.13 40.09 19.88
C ILE A 567 -11.35 41.38 19.66
N GLU A 568 -11.98 42.55 19.82
CA GLU A 568 -11.30 43.84 19.66
C GLU A 568 -10.19 44.07 20.70
N ASP A 569 -10.42 43.72 21.97
CA ASP A 569 -9.37 43.73 23.00
C ASP A 569 -8.21 42.77 22.67
N LEU A 570 -8.53 41.57 22.17
CA LEU A 570 -7.51 40.60 21.73
C LEU A 570 -6.71 41.10 20.53
N LYS A 571 -7.33 41.82 19.58
CA LYS A 571 -6.61 42.44 18.45
C LYS A 571 -5.60 43.48 18.91
N GLU A 572 -5.96 44.35 19.86
CA GLU A 572 -5.03 45.35 20.39
C GLU A 572 -3.86 44.69 21.15
N LYS A 573 -4.12 43.62 21.91
CA LYS A 573 -3.06 42.82 22.53
C LYS A 573 -2.16 42.15 21.50
N ALA A 574 -2.73 41.59 20.43
CA ALA A 574 -1.97 40.97 19.35
C ALA A 574 -1.07 41.98 18.63
N LYS A 575 -1.59 43.18 18.34
CA LYS A 575 -0.80 44.31 17.77
C LYS A 575 0.35 44.71 18.69
N ALA A 576 0.09 44.88 19.99
CA ALA A 576 1.11 45.23 20.97
C ALA A 576 2.24 44.19 21.06
N GLN A 577 1.91 42.91 20.78
CA GLN A 577 2.88 41.82 20.71
C GLN A 577 3.40 41.57 19.29
N GLY A 578 3.15 42.44 18.30
CA GLY A 578 3.65 42.28 16.93
C GLY A 578 3.12 41.04 16.19
N LEU A 579 2.00 40.46 16.62
CA LEU A 579 1.34 39.32 16.00
C LEU A 579 0.25 39.80 15.03
N TRP A 580 0.62 40.57 14.01
CA TRP A 580 -0.36 41.25 13.15
C TRP A 580 0.05 41.20 11.67
N ASN A 581 -0.91 41.03 10.76
CA ASN A 581 -0.69 40.93 9.30
C ASN A 581 0.38 39.87 8.92
N LEU A 582 0.35 38.73 9.60
CA LEU A 582 1.36 37.67 9.45
C LEU A 582 1.31 36.97 8.08
N PHE A 583 0.19 37.09 7.37
CA PHE A 583 -0.12 36.32 6.15
C PHE A 583 0.56 36.81 4.88
N LEU A 584 1.04 38.05 4.84
CA LEU A 584 1.50 38.65 3.60
C LEU A 584 2.94 38.18 3.30
N PRO A 585 3.15 37.40 2.22
CA PRO A 585 4.44 36.76 2.00
C PRO A 585 5.46 37.77 1.45
N LEU A 586 6.73 37.51 1.75
CA LEU A 586 7.87 38.36 1.34
C LEU A 586 8.00 38.51 -0.19
N GLU A 587 7.46 37.58 -0.98
CA GLU A 587 7.37 37.71 -2.44
C GLU A 587 6.42 38.82 -2.88
N THR A 588 5.32 39.02 -2.15
CA THR A 588 4.31 40.03 -2.46
C THR A 588 4.62 41.38 -1.83
N ASP A 589 5.30 41.37 -0.69
CA ASP A 589 5.76 42.56 0.03
C ASP A 589 7.28 42.49 0.30
N PRO A 590 8.12 42.65 -0.74
CA PRO A 590 9.58 42.51 -0.60
C PRO A 590 10.22 43.52 0.33
N GLU A 591 9.61 44.71 0.43
CA GLU A 591 10.08 45.80 1.29
C GLU A 591 9.55 45.68 2.74
N LYS A 592 8.72 44.66 3.03
CA LYS A 592 8.08 44.45 4.33
C LYS A 592 7.29 45.68 4.80
N LYS A 593 6.61 46.35 3.87
CA LYS A 593 5.88 47.59 4.12
C LYS A 593 4.57 47.35 4.87
N TYR A 594 3.94 46.19 4.65
CA TYR A 594 2.58 45.91 5.10
C TYR A 594 2.47 44.66 6.00
N GLY A 595 3.31 43.66 5.78
CA GLY A 595 3.28 42.38 6.49
C GLY A 595 4.45 42.15 7.45
N ALA A 596 4.46 40.98 8.08
CA ALA A 596 5.51 40.58 9.04
C ALA A 596 6.84 40.11 8.38
N GLY A 597 6.92 40.13 7.05
CA GLY A 597 8.10 39.72 6.30
C GLY A 597 8.42 38.23 6.40
N LEU A 598 7.40 37.37 6.34
CA LEU A 598 7.53 35.91 6.40
C LEU A 598 7.54 35.29 5.00
N THR A 599 8.21 34.15 4.86
CA THR A 599 8.02 33.25 3.72
C THR A 599 6.70 32.48 3.86
N ASN A 600 6.20 31.87 2.78
CA ASN A 600 5.00 31.04 2.83
C ASN A 600 5.21 29.83 3.76
N VAL A 601 6.41 29.23 3.77
CA VAL A 601 6.75 28.11 4.68
C VAL A 601 6.74 28.54 6.14
N GLU A 602 7.31 29.70 6.46
CA GLU A 602 7.25 30.23 7.83
C GLU A 602 5.81 30.51 8.24
N TYR A 603 5.06 31.23 7.39
CA TYR A 603 3.65 31.51 7.66
C TYR A 603 2.81 30.24 7.81
N ALA A 604 3.11 29.14 7.09
CA ALA A 604 2.40 27.88 7.22
C ALA A 604 2.38 27.35 8.66
N HIS A 605 3.50 27.46 9.39
CA HIS A 605 3.59 27.01 10.77
C HIS A 605 2.77 27.88 11.72
N LEU A 606 2.75 29.21 11.51
CA LEU A 606 1.95 30.14 12.31
C LEU A 606 0.46 29.99 11.99
N CYS A 607 0.12 29.81 10.72
CA CYS A 607 -1.25 29.62 10.23
C CYS A 607 -1.84 28.29 10.72
N GLU A 608 -1.03 27.24 10.87
CA GLU A 608 -1.42 26.01 11.55
C GLU A 608 -1.81 26.27 13.02
N VAL A 609 -1.03 27.05 13.77
CA VAL A 609 -1.38 27.41 15.16
C VAL A 609 -2.69 28.21 15.21
N MET A 610 -2.85 29.20 14.33
CA MET A 610 -4.10 29.96 14.22
C MET A 610 -5.29 29.07 13.86
N GLY A 611 -5.08 28.02 13.07
CA GLY A 611 -6.12 27.04 12.70
C GLY A 611 -6.69 26.24 13.87
N MET A 612 -6.04 26.25 15.04
CA MET A 612 -6.52 25.58 16.24
C MET A 612 -7.73 26.27 16.90
N SER A 613 -8.10 27.48 16.46
CA SER A 613 -9.29 28.21 16.91
C SER A 613 -9.94 28.95 15.73
N LEU A 614 -11.27 29.00 15.69
CA LEU A 614 -11.99 29.75 14.63
C LEU A 614 -11.86 31.27 14.77
N TYR A 615 -11.54 31.76 15.97
CA TYR A 615 -11.44 33.19 16.27
C TYR A 615 -10.03 33.74 16.00
N ALA A 616 -9.00 32.90 16.10
CA ALA A 616 -7.60 33.32 15.99
C ALA A 616 -7.28 34.06 14.69
N PRO A 617 -7.71 33.61 13.49
CA PRO A 617 -7.42 34.33 12.26
C PRO A 617 -7.89 35.78 12.27
N GLU A 618 -9.04 36.10 12.87
CA GLU A 618 -9.50 37.50 12.95
C GLU A 618 -8.65 38.31 13.94
N ILE A 619 -8.27 37.72 15.07
CA ILE A 619 -7.47 38.37 16.12
C ILE A 619 -6.09 38.81 15.60
N PHE A 620 -5.49 38.05 14.66
CA PHE A 620 -4.18 38.36 14.09
C PHE A 620 -4.25 39.03 12.71
N ASN A 621 -5.45 39.46 12.29
CA ASN A 621 -5.76 40.01 10.96
C ASN A 621 -5.36 39.11 9.77
N CYS A 622 -5.50 37.80 9.98
CA CYS A 622 -5.16 36.72 9.05
C CYS A 622 -6.40 35.93 8.58
N SER A 623 -7.62 36.47 8.72
CA SER A 623 -8.89 35.82 8.33
C SER A 623 -9.24 36.04 6.86
N ALA A 624 -9.79 35.01 6.21
CA ALA A 624 -10.49 35.16 4.94
C ALA A 624 -11.87 35.84 5.17
N PRO A 625 -12.41 36.59 4.18
CA PRO A 625 -11.86 36.83 2.85
C PRO A 625 -10.85 38.00 2.77
N ASP A 626 -10.64 38.74 3.87
CA ASP A 626 -9.84 39.97 3.89
C ASP A 626 -8.40 39.78 3.45
N THR A 627 -7.73 38.71 3.89
CA THR A 627 -6.33 38.46 3.48
C THR A 627 -6.18 38.39 1.95
N GLY A 628 -7.11 37.72 1.26
CA GLY A 628 -7.07 37.63 -0.20
C GLY A 628 -7.38 38.96 -0.88
N ASN A 629 -8.28 39.76 -0.30
CA ASN A 629 -8.61 41.08 -0.82
C ASN A 629 -7.48 42.09 -0.61
N MET A 630 -6.82 42.06 0.56
CA MET A 630 -5.62 42.84 0.83
C MET A 630 -4.49 42.48 -0.14
N GLU A 631 -4.26 41.19 -0.39
CA GLU A 631 -3.22 40.76 -1.34
C GLU A 631 -3.48 41.26 -2.77
N VAL A 632 -4.75 41.25 -3.22
CA VAL A 632 -5.13 41.84 -4.51
C VAL A 632 -4.82 43.33 -4.56
N LEU A 633 -5.13 44.08 -3.50
CA LEU A 633 -4.85 45.51 -3.44
C LEU A 633 -3.34 45.80 -3.44
N VAL A 634 -2.54 44.99 -2.73
CA VAL A 634 -1.08 45.11 -2.74
C VAL A 634 -0.52 44.88 -4.14
N ARG A 635 -0.96 43.81 -4.83
CA ARG A 635 -0.44 43.43 -6.15
C ARG A 635 -0.93 44.30 -7.30
N TYR A 636 -2.20 44.69 -7.29
CA TYR A 636 -2.89 45.25 -8.46
C TYR A 636 -3.55 46.61 -8.21
N GLY A 637 -3.64 47.06 -6.95
CA GLY A 637 -4.27 48.32 -6.60
C GLY A 637 -3.39 49.53 -6.95
N THR A 638 -4.03 50.61 -7.41
CA THR A 638 -3.36 51.92 -7.50
C THR A 638 -3.05 52.47 -6.11
N GLU A 639 -2.20 53.50 -6.02
CA GLU A 639 -1.86 54.10 -4.72
C GLU A 639 -3.09 54.73 -4.04
N GLU A 640 -4.02 55.31 -4.81
CA GLU A 640 -5.28 55.85 -4.29
C GLU A 640 -6.20 54.73 -3.78
N GLN A 641 -6.29 53.61 -4.51
CA GLN A 641 -7.06 52.44 -4.08
C GLN A 641 -6.45 51.84 -2.80
N LYS A 642 -5.12 51.73 -2.72
CA LYS A 642 -4.42 51.26 -1.52
C LYS A 642 -4.65 52.19 -0.33
N ALA A 643 -4.48 53.50 -0.51
CA ALA A 643 -4.69 54.48 0.56
C ALA A 643 -6.12 54.44 1.10
N ARG A 644 -7.11 54.32 0.22
CA ARG A 644 -8.53 54.28 0.60
C ARG A 644 -8.95 52.97 1.25
N TRP A 645 -8.48 51.83 0.73
CA TRP A 645 -9.04 50.53 1.08
C TRP A 645 -8.06 49.58 1.78
N LEU A 646 -6.79 49.54 1.35
CA LEU A 646 -5.81 48.63 1.93
C LEU A 646 -5.44 49.07 3.36
N THR A 647 -5.21 50.37 3.58
CA THR A 647 -4.80 50.88 4.90
C THR A 647 -5.82 50.54 6.00
N PRO A 648 -7.13 50.83 5.86
CA PRO A 648 -8.10 50.47 6.90
C PRO A 648 -8.24 48.96 7.14
N LEU A 649 -8.04 48.14 6.10
CA LEU A 649 -8.03 46.67 6.21
C LEU A 649 -6.79 46.17 6.96
N LEU A 650 -5.60 46.72 6.67
CA LEU A 650 -4.37 46.40 7.38
C LEU A 650 -4.40 46.84 8.85
N GLU A 651 -5.16 47.88 9.19
CA GLU A 651 -5.39 48.33 10.57
C GLU A 651 -6.46 47.52 11.32
N GLY A 652 -7.23 46.69 10.60
CA GLY A 652 -8.35 45.89 11.12
C GLY A 652 -9.59 46.71 11.50
N LYS A 653 -9.70 47.97 11.03
CA LYS A 653 -10.82 48.87 11.31
C LYS A 653 -12.04 48.59 10.44
N THR A 654 -11.79 48.12 9.21
CA THR A 654 -12.84 47.72 8.27
C THR A 654 -12.65 46.26 7.88
N ARG A 655 -13.69 45.70 7.28
CA ARG A 655 -13.74 44.37 6.70
C ARG A 655 -14.15 44.49 5.24
N SER A 656 -13.95 43.42 4.49
CA SER A 656 -14.28 43.32 3.08
C SER A 656 -14.92 41.97 2.77
N CYS A 657 -15.57 41.90 1.63
CA CYS A 657 -16.11 40.66 1.08
C CYS A 657 -15.71 40.48 -0.38
N PHE A 658 -15.90 39.28 -0.92
CA PHE A 658 -15.59 38.96 -2.31
C PHE A 658 -16.80 38.35 -3.00
N ALA A 659 -17.32 39.05 -4.01
CA ALA A 659 -18.56 38.71 -4.70
C ALA A 659 -18.30 38.13 -6.09
N MET A 660 -18.23 36.80 -6.16
CA MET A 660 -18.04 36.06 -7.41
C MET A 660 -19.18 35.10 -7.70
N THR A 661 -19.51 34.20 -6.77
CA THR A 661 -20.49 33.13 -6.95
C THR A 661 -21.91 33.68 -7.17
N GLU A 662 -22.61 33.12 -8.15
CA GLU A 662 -23.99 33.45 -8.53
C GLU A 662 -24.90 32.24 -8.30
N PRO A 663 -26.14 32.43 -7.82
CA PRO A 663 -27.06 31.32 -7.56
C PRO A 663 -27.62 30.69 -8.85
N GLN A 664 -27.69 31.47 -9.94
CA GLN A 664 -28.40 31.06 -11.15
C GLN A 664 -27.53 30.26 -12.13
N VAL A 665 -26.22 30.20 -11.88
CA VAL A 665 -25.25 29.57 -12.76
C VAL A 665 -24.26 28.72 -11.96
N ALA A 666 -23.74 27.67 -12.62
CA ALA A 666 -22.70 26.82 -12.06
C ALA A 666 -21.36 27.57 -11.97
N SER A 667 -21.18 28.32 -10.89
CA SER A 667 -20.05 29.25 -10.66
C SER A 667 -18.71 28.56 -10.43
N SER A 668 -18.67 27.22 -10.34
CA SER A 668 -17.42 26.45 -10.33
C SER A 668 -16.64 26.63 -11.63
N ASP A 669 -17.34 26.85 -12.75
CA ASP A 669 -16.75 27.41 -13.96
C ASP A 669 -16.97 28.92 -13.96
N ALA A 670 -15.90 29.67 -13.70
CA ALA A 670 -15.93 31.12 -13.62
C ALA A 670 -16.33 31.80 -14.95
N THR A 671 -16.31 31.08 -16.09
CA THR A 671 -16.77 31.64 -17.38
C THR A 671 -18.29 31.80 -17.44
N ASN A 672 -19.03 31.05 -16.60
CA ASN A 672 -20.49 31.11 -16.49
C ASN A 672 -21.00 32.33 -15.71
N ILE A 673 -20.14 33.11 -15.08
CA ILE A 673 -20.55 34.34 -14.40
C ILE A 673 -21.24 35.29 -15.37
N GLU A 674 -22.46 35.74 -15.02
CA GLU A 674 -23.35 36.54 -15.87
C GLU A 674 -23.61 37.95 -15.34
N ALA A 675 -23.31 38.24 -14.08
CA ALA A 675 -23.52 39.57 -13.52
C ALA A 675 -22.85 40.64 -14.39
N SER A 676 -23.63 41.62 -14.85
CA SER A 676 -23.21 42.57 -15.87
C SER A 676 -22.57 43.80 -15.27
N VAL A 677 -21.50 44.27 -15.90
CA VAL A 677 -20.85 45.55 -15.63
C VAL A 677 -20.83 46.33 -16.95
N ARG A 678 -21.57 47.44 -17.02
CA ARG A 678 -21.65 48.28 -18.21
C ARG A 678 -21.12 49.66 -17.93
N GLU A 679 -20.48 50.28 -18.90
CA GLU A 679 -20.11 51.68 -18.82
C GLU A 679 -21.28 52.55 -19.27
N GLU A 680 -21.76 53.44 -18.40
CA GLU A 680 -22.84 54.40 -18.68
C GLU A 680 -22.52 55.75 -18.01
N ASP A 681 -22.58 56.85 -18.78
CA ASP A 681 -22.34 58.23 -18.33
C ASP A 681 -21.04 58.45 -17.53
N GLY A 682 -19.97 57.73 -17.89
CA GLY A 682 -18.68 57.83 -17.17
C GLY A 682 -18.60 57.04 -15.87
N PHE A 683 -19.62 56.23 -15.55
CA PHE A 683 -19.64 55.28 -14.42
C PHE A 683 -19.70 53.84 -14.92
N TYR A 684 -19.34 52.90 -14.05
CA TYR A 684 -19.74 51.51 -14.21
C TYR A 684 -21.07 51.25 -13.48
N VAL A 685 -22.03 50.70 -14.21
CA VAL A 685 -23.33 50.27 -13.71
C VAL A 685 -23.32 48.75 -13.56
N ILE A 686 -23.54 48.28 -12.34
CA ILE A 686 -23.47 46.88 -11.96
C ILE A 686 -24.88 46.34 -11.73
N ASN A 687 -25.18 45.20 -12.36
CA ASN A 687 -26.37 44.41 -12.09
C ASN A 687 -26.01 42.95 -11.90
N GLY A 688 -26.50 42.32 -10.84
CA GLY A 688 -26.24 40.91 -10.62
C GLY A 688 -26.78 40.37 -9.30
N HIS A 689 -26.87 39.06 -9.22
CA HIS A 689 -27.30 38.34 -8.03
C HIS A 689 -26.17 37.44 -7.55
N LYS A 690 -25.62 37.70 -6.36
CA LYS A 690 -24.47 36.99 -5.81
C LYS A 690 -24.85 36.29 -4.51
N TRP A 691 -24.21 35.17 -4.20
CA TRP A 691 -24.46 34.43 -2.95
C TRP A 691 -23.19 33.75 -2.46
N TRP A 692 -23.18 33.30 -1.20
CA TRP A 692 -21.99 32.85 -0.47
C TRP A 692 -20.94 33.96 -0.30
N ILE A 693 -21.42 35.19 -0.05
CA ILE A 693 -20.54 36.34 0.13
C ILE A 693 -20.13 36.41 1.60
N SER A 694 -19.01 35.76 1.92
CA SER A 694 -18.49 35.68 3.29
C SER A 694 -18.10 37.06 3.83
N GLY A 695 -18.42 37.32 5.10
CA GLY A 695 -18.06 38.55 5.81
C GLY A 695 -19.04 39.72 5.63
N VAL A 696 -19.99 39.63 4.69
CA VAL A 696 -20.92 40.74 4.40
C VAL A 696 -21.89 41.06 5.53
N MET A 697 -22.13 40.11 6.44
CA MET A 697 -23.05 40.33 7.55
C MET A 697 -22.41 41.14 8.69
N ASP A 698 -21.08 41.31 8.68
CA ASP A 698 -20.39 42.14 9.65
C ASP A 698 -20.62 43.63 9.30
N PRO A 699 -21.09 44.48 10.23
CA PRO A 699 -21.33 45.90 9.98
C PRO A 699 -20.07 46.68 9.59
N ARG A 700 -18.88 46.14 9.86
CA ARG A 700 -17.59 46.71 9.43
C ARG A 700 -17.24 46.35 8.00
N CYS A 701 -18.02 45.50 7.32
CA CYS A 701 -17.82 45.19 5.91
C CYS A 701 -18.14 46.43 5.06
N GLN A 702 -17.10 47.18 4.69
CA GLN A 702 -17.24 48.45 3.96
C GLN A 702 -16.91 48.31 2.47
N LEU A 703 -16.26 47.22 2.06
CA LEU A 703 -15.80 47.01 0.69
C LEU A 703 -16.21 45.64 0.16
N CYS A 704 -16.88 45.62 -0.98
CA CYS A 704 -17.10 44.43 -1.78
C CYS A 704 -16.16 44.42 -2.99
N MET A 705 -15.31 43.40 -3.09
CA MET A 705 -14.56 43.12 -4.32
C MET A 705 -15.43 42.29 -5.26
N PHE A 706 -15.99 42.92 -6.28
CA PHE A 706 -17.01 42.36 -7.16
C PHE A 706 -16.42 41.86 -8.48
N MET A 707 -16.80 40.65 -8.89
CA MET A 707 -16.47 40.10 -10.21
C MET A 707 -17.71 40.00 -11.09
N GLY A 708 -17.64 40.59 -12.30
CA GLY A 708 -18.72 40.55 -13.28
C GLY A 708 -18.21 40.68 -14.71
N LYS A 709 -19.11 40.43 -15.67
CA LYS A 709 -18.86 40.43 -17.11
C LYS A 709 -18.93 41.85 -17.67
N THR A 710 -17.81 42.36 -18.16
CA THR A 710 -17.69 43.68 -18.80
C THR A 710 -17.84 43.60 -20.32
N ASP A 711 -17.35 42.53 -20.96
CA ASP A 711 -17.45 42.33 -22.40
C ASP A 711 -17.81 40.88 -22.73
N PRO A 712 -19.08 40.57 -23.01
CA PRO A 712 -19.52 39.23 -23.40
C PRO A 712 -18.97 38.73 -24.75
N GLN A 713 -18.44 39.62 -25.60
CA GLN A 713 -17.91 39.28 -26.92
C GLN A 713 -16.39 39.04 -26.92
N ALA A 714 -15.69 39.44 -25.85
CA ALA A 714 -14.28 39.15 -25.68
C ALA A 714 -13.99 37.63 -25.59
N PRO A 715 -12.73 37.18 -25.77
CA PRO A 715 -12.36 35.79 -25.51
C PRO A 715 -12.78 35.34 -24.11
N LYS A 716 -13.21 34.07 -23.96
CA LYS A 716 -13.88 33.56 -22.72
C LYS A 716 -13.21 33.95 -21.39
N HIS A 717 -11.88 33.98 -21.32
CA HIS A 717 -11.12 34.30 -20.10
C HIS A 717 -10.78 35.80 -19.95
N GLN A 718 -11.33 36.66 -20.82
CA GLN A 718 -11.16 38.10 -20.83
C GLN A 718 -12.51 38.84 -20.77
N GLN A 719 -13.61 38.13 -20.52
CA GLN A 719 -14.95 38.72 -20.50
C GLN A 719 -15.26 39.41 -19.16
N GLN A 720 -14.58 39.02 -18.09
CA GLN A 720 -14.86 39.44 -16.72
C GLN A 720 -13.81 40.44 -16.21
N SER A 721 -14.24 41.33 -15.33
CA SER A 721 -13.42 42.31 -14.63
C SER A 721 -13.67 42.28 -13.13
N MET A 722 -12.77 42.91 -12.36
CA MET A 722 -12.85 43.03 -10.91
C MET A 722 -13.00 44.51 -10.52
N LEU A 723 -13.97 44.84 -9.68
CA LEU A 723 -14.26 46.20 -9.23
C LEU A 723 -14.31 46.29 -7.71
N LEU A 724 -13.86 47.41 -7.17
CA LEU A 724 -14.03 47.80 -5.77
C LEU A 724 -15.39 48.48 -5.61
N VAL A 725 -16.29 47.93 -4.80
CA VAL A 725 -17.65 48.45 -4.62
C VAL A 725 -17.86 48.78 -3.14
N PRO A 726 -17.99 50.06 -2.76
CA PRO A 726 -18.36 50.44 -1.40
C PRO A 726 -19.71 49.84 -0.99
N MET A 727 -19.83 49.28 0.21
CA MET A 727 -21.05 48.60 0.65
C MET A 727 -22.23 49.54 0.89
N ASP A 728 -21.98 50.84 1.06
CA ASP A 728 -22.98 51.90 1.19
C ASP A 728 -23.48 52.44 -0.18
N THR A 729 -22.98 51.90 -1.30
CA THR A 729 -23.40 52.33 -2.64
C THR A 729 -24.90 52.01 -2.85
N PRO A 730 -25.73 52.98 -3.26
CA PRO A 730 -27.14 52.73 -3.55
C PRO A 730 -27.35 51.59 -4.57
N GLY A 731 -28.33 50.73 -4.29
CA GLY A 731 -28.66 49.58 -5.13
C GLY A 731 -28.12 48.23 -4.62
N ILE A 732 -27.25 48.23 -3.61
CA ILE A 732 -26.80 47.00 -2.93
C ILE A 732 -27.86 46.58 -1.90
N LYS A 733 -28.34 45.34 -1.99
CA LYS A 733 -29.32 44.76 -1.07
C LYS A 733 -28.84 43.42 -0.56
N VAL A 734 -28.52 43.33 0.74
CA VAL A 734 -28.27 42.04 1.41
C VAL A 734 -29.62 41.39 1.69
N ILE A 735 -29.91 40.28 0.99
CA ILE A 735 -31.22 39.62 0.99
C ILE A 735 -31.40 38.78 2.25
N ARG A 736 -30.42 37.93 2.56
CA ARG A 736 -30.45 37.03 3.73
C ARG A 736 -29.07 36.44 4.03
N PRO A 737 -28.83 36.00 5.28
CA PRO A 737 -27.72 35.10 5.60
C PRO A 737 -27.98 33.67 5.09
N LEU A 738 -26.90 32.94 4.85
CA LEU A 738 -26.86 31.52 4.48
C LEU A 738 -26.22 30.72 5.60
N THR A 739 -26.66 29.48 5.78
CA THR A 739 -26.16 28.60 6.85
C THR A 739 -25.46 27.37 6.29
N VAL A 740 -24.41 26.91 6.98
CA VAL A 740 -23.77 25.61 6.73
C VAL A 740 -24.13 24.67 7.88
N TYR A 741 -24.94 23.63 7.61
CA TYR A 741 -25.48 22.74 8.65
C TYR A 741 -26.17 23.48 9.82
N GLY A 742 -26.85 24.59 9.52
CA GLY A 742 -27.53 25.42 10.52
C GLY A 742 -26.62 26.41 11.26
N LEU A 743 -25.31 26.43 10.99
CA LEU A 743 -24.38 27.44 11.51
C LEU A 743 -24.40 28.67 10.60
N ASP A 744 -24.54 29.87 11.19
CA ASP A 744 -24.59 31.14 10.46
C ASP A 744 -23.25 31.88 10.40
N ASP A 745 -22.21 31.38 11.08
CA ASP A 745 -20.84 31.94 11.13
C ASP A 745 -20.79 33.43 11.52
N ALA A 746 -21.70 33.88 12.39
CA ALA A 746 -21.76 35.26 12.86
C ALA A 746 -20.46 35.69 13.61
N PRO A 747 -20.02 36.96 13.55
CA PRO A 747 -20.70 38.09 12.91
C PRO A 747 -20.46 38.18 11.40
N GLY A 748 -19.45 37.50 10.85
CA GLY A 748 -19.09 37.62 9.44
C GLY A 748 -20.17 37.05 8.50
N GLY A 749 -20.61 35.83 8.80
CA GLY A 749 -21.59 35.06 8.04
C GLY A 749 -21.32 34.94 6.55
N HIS A 750 -22.34 34.46 5.83
CA HIS A 750 -22.34 34.35 4.37
C HIS A 750 -23.65 34.92 3.83
N GLY A 751 -23.62 35.92 2.96
CA GLY A 751 -24.83 36.58 2.47
C GLY A 751 -25.20 36.23 1.02
N GLU A 752 -26.50 36.33 0.74
CA GLU A 752 -27.07 36.52 -0.60
C GLU A 752 -27.27 38.03 -0.82
N ILE A 753 -26.76 38.55 -1.94
CA ILE A 753 -26.72 40.00 -2.24
C ILE A 753 -27.23 40.23 -3.65
N LEU A 754 -28.13 41.19 -3.79
CA LEU A 754 -28.57 41.72 -5.07
C LEU A 754 -27.92 43.08 -5.33
N PHE A 755 -27.39 43.25 -6.54
CA PHE A 755 -26.86 44.52 -7.04
C PHE A 755 -27.83 45.01 -8.13
N GLU A 756 -28.55 46.09 -7.85
CA GLU A 756 -29.51 46.71 -8.78
C GLU A 756 -29.07 48.12 -9.13
N HIS A 757 -28.55 48.28 -10.35
CA HIS A 757 -28.14 49.58 -10.89
C HIS A 757 -27.11 50.29 -10.01
N VAL A 758 -26.21 49.52 -9.41
CA VAL A 758 -25.15 50.03 -8.53
C VAL A 758 -24.14 50.79 -9.39
N ARG A 759 -23.97 52.10 -9.13
CA ARG A 759 -23.09 52.99 -9.90
C ARG A 759 -21.79 53.23 -9.15
N VAL A 760 -20.66 52.90 -9.77
CA VAL A 760 -19.32 53.18 -9.22
C VAL A 760 -18.46 53.96 -10.23
N PRO A 761 -17.52 54.81 -9.76
CA PRO A 761 -16.60 55.52 -10.65
C PRO A 761 -15.72 54.56 -11.46
N LYS A 762 -15.17 55.02 -12.58
CA LYS A 762 -14.29 54.21 -13.44
C LYS A 762 -13.02 53.76 -12.72
N GLU A 763 -12.55 54.59 -11.79
CA GLU A 763 -11.34 54.38 -10.98
C GLU A 763 -11.50 53.21 -10.00
N ASN A 764 -12.71 52.69 -9.81
CA ASN A 764 -12.95 51.50 -8.99
C ASN A 764 -12.58 50.19 -9.70
N MET A 765 -12.25 50.23 -11.00
CA MET A 765 -11.72 49.09 -11.74
C MET A 765 -10.33 48.72 -11.22
N ILE A 766 -10.11 47.43 -10.95
CA ILE A 766 -8.79 46.92 -10.53
C ILE A 766 -8.04 46.46 -11.78
N LEU A 767 -6.80 46.95 -11.96
CA LEU A 767 -5.88 46.66 -13.07
C LEU A 767 -6.36 47.08 -14.47
N GLY A 768 -7.59 46.72 -14.86
CA GLY A 768 -8.21 47.12 -16.13
C GLY A 768 -9.32 46.16 -16.60
N PRO A 769 -10.09 46.56 -17.63
CA PRO A 769 -11.14 45.72 -18.21
C PRO A 769 -10.61 44.37 -18.73
N GLY A 770 -11.38 43.31 -18.53
CA GLY A 770 -11.07 41.94 -18.97
C GLY A 770 -10.01 41.22 -18.14
N ARG A 771 -9.50 41.83 -17.07
CA ARG A 771 -8.44 41.26 -16.21
C ARG A 771 -8.99 40.49 -14.99
N GLY A 772 -10.30 40.27 -14.91
CA GLY A 772 -10.95 39.63 -13.75
C GLY A 772 -10.45 38.21 -13.48
N PHE A 773 -10.23 37.40 -14.52
CA PHE A 773 -9.69 36.04 -14.38
C PHE A 773 -8.26 36.02 -13.83
N GLU A 774 -7.41 36.94 -14.28
CA GLU A 774 -6.03 37.04 -13.82
C GLU A 774 -5.96 37.42 -12.34
N ILE A 775 -6.74 38.42 -11.94
CA ILE A 775 -6.83 38.86 -10.54
C ILE A 775 -7.39 37.74 -9.68
N ALA A 776 -8.45 37.05 -10.12
CA ALA A 776 -9.03 35.93 -9.39
C ALA A 776 -8.03 34.78 -9.19
N GLN A 777 -7.24 34.41 -10.20
CA GLN A 777 -6.21 33.37 -10.04
C GLN A 777 -5.08 33.83 -9.11
N GLY A 778 -4.65 35.10 -9.21
CA GLY A 778 -3.68 35.69 -8.31
C GLY A 778 -4.12 35.67 -6.85
N ARG A 779 -5.41 35.93 -6.59
CA ARG A 779 -6.05 35.88 -5.26
C ARG A 779 -6.22 34.46 -4.73
N LEU A 780 -6.73 33.55 -5.56
CA LEU A 780 -7.17 32.23 -5.13
C LEU A 780 -6.01 31.26 -4.84
N GLY A 781 -4.83 31.45 -5.44
CA GLY A 781 -3.65 30.60 -5.17
C GLY A 781 -3.25 30.61 -3.68
N PRO A 782 -2.82 31.77 -3.13
CA PRO A 782 -2.51 31.93 -1.71
C PRO A 782 -3.70 31.65 -0.78
N GLY A 783 -4.91 32.07 -1.16
CA GLY A 783 -6.14 31.79 -0.38
C GLY A 783 -6.35 30.29 -0.12
N ARG A 784 -6.21 29.47 -1.17
CA ARG A 784 -6.36 28.00 -1.07
C ARG A 784 -5.39 27.39 -0.07
N ILE A 785 -4.11 27.78 -0.12
CA ILE A 785 -3.10 27.18 0.76
C ILE A 785 -3.27 27.65 2.21
N HIS A 786 -3.67 28.91 2.45
CA HIS A 786 -3.97 29.40 3.81
C HIS A 786 -5.11 28.61 4.47
N HIS A 787 -6.17 28.30 3.71
CA HIS A 787 -7.24 27.42 4.22
C HIS A 787 -6.73 26.02 4.56
N CYS A 788 -5.84 25.45 3.73
CA CYS A 788 -5.24 24.14 3.99
C CYS A 788 -4.39 24.15 5.26
N MET A 789 -3.55 25.18 5.47
CA MET A 789 -2.74 25.36 6.68
C MET A 789 -3.61 25.39 7.95
N ARG A 790 -4.71 26.18 7.95
CA ARG A 790 -5.63 26.26 9.09
C ARG A 790 -6.30 24.91 9.38
N LEU A 791 -6.65 24.14 8.35
CA LEU A 791 -7.27 22.82 8.51
C LEU A 791 -6.33 21.80 9.15
N ILE A 792 -5.01 21.92 8.99
CA ILE A 792 -4.04 21.14 9.77
C ILE A 792 -4.21 21.47 11.26
N GLY A 793 -4.27 22.75 11.61
CA GLY A 793 -4.51 23.24 12.97
C GLY A 793 -5.80 22.74 13.60
N SER A 794 -6.92 22.84 12.87
CA SER A 794 -8.21 22.34 13.35
C SER A 794 -8.18 20.83 13.60
N SER A 795 -7.45 20.09 12.76
CA SER A 795 -7.27 18.63 12.90
C SER A 795 -6.37 18.28 14.09
N GLU A 796 -5.31 19.04 14.34
CA GLU A 796 -4.48 18.88 15.53
C GLU A 796 -5.25 19.17 16.81
N ARG A 797 -6.07 20.23 16.84
CA ARG A 797 -6.94 20.54 17.97
C ARG A 797 -7.96 19.43 18.20
N ALA A 798 -8.59 18.92 17.15
CA ALA A 798 -9.51 17.78 17.24
C ALA A 798 -8.82 16.52 17.80
N LEU A 799 -7.61 16.20 17.32
CA LEU A 799 -6.81 15.08 17.82
C LEU A 799 -6.37 15.29 19.28
N ALA A 800 -6.00 16.51 19.68
CA ALA A 800 -5.66 16.85 21.06
C ALA A 800 -6.86 16.64 22.01
N LEU A 801 -8.04 17.12 21.62
CA LEU A 801 -9.29 16.91 22.37
C LEU A 801 -9.64 15.42 22.47
N MET A 802 -9.52 14.67 21.37
CA MET A 802 -9.71 13.22 21.36
C MET A 802 -8.75 12.52 22.34
N LYS A 803 -7.45 12.82 22.29
CA LYS A 803 -6.44 12.24 23.20
C LYS A 803 -6.74 12.54 24.67
N SER A 804 -7.15 13.76 24.99
CA SER A 804 -7.50 14.15 26.37
C SER A 804 -8.73 13.39 26.87
N ARG A 805 -9.76 13.28 26.03
CA ARG A 805 -11.03 12.65 26.40
C ARG A 805 -10.94 11.15 26.60
N VAL A 806 -10.22 10.42 25.74
CA VAL A 806 -10.11 8.95 25.84
C VAL A 806 -9.37 8.49 27.11
N LYS A 807 -8.57 9.37 27.72
CA LYS A 807 -7.87 9.10 28.98
C LYS A 807 -8.76 9.27 30.22
N THR A 808 -9.80 10.09 30.13
CA THR A 808 -10.64 10.47 31.30
C THR A 808 -11.95 9.68 31.39
N ARG A 809 -12.25 8.83 30.41
CA ARG A 809 -13.55 8.19 30.25
C ARG A 809 -13.41 6.67 30.24
N VAL A 810 -14.34 6.00 30.94
CA VAL A 810 -14.43 4.55 31.10
C VAL A 810 -15.76 4.09 30.51
N ALA A 811 -15.73 3.10 29.62
CA ALA A 811 -16.92 2.45 29.08
C ALA A 811 -16.71 0.95 29.06
N PHE A 812 -17.78 0.18 29.30
CA PHE A 812 -17.73 -1.29 29.38
C PHE A 812 -16.62 -1.80 30.32
N GLY A 813 -16.43 -1.12 31.46
CA GLY A 813 -15.48 -1.49 32.50
C GLY A 813 -14.01 -1.21 32.20
N LYS A 814 -13.66 -0.50 31.11
CA LYS A 814 -12.28 -0.13 30.78
C LYS A 814 -12.14 1.32 30.31
N PRO A 815 -11.00 1.97 30.60
CA PRO A 815 -10.65 3.23 29.96
C PRO A 815 -10.70 3.08 28.44
N LEU A 816 -11.19 4.10 27.76
CA LEU A 816 -11.38 4.07 26.31
C LEU A 816 -10.07 3.97 25.54
N VAL A 817 -8.99 4.52 26.10
CA VAL A 817 -7.63 4.34 25.60
C VAL A 817 -7.19 2.86 25.53
N GLU A 818 -7.83 1.95 26.29
CA GLU A 818 -7.53 0.51 26.22
C GLU A 818 -8.29 -0.22 25.09
N GLN A 819 -9.18 0.46 24.37
CA GLN A 819 -9.95 -0.13 23.29
C GLN A 819 -9.20 0.00 21.95
N GLY A 820 -8.98 -1.13 21.28
CA GLY A 820 -8.09 -1.21 20.10
C GLY A 820 -8.54 -0.33 18.92
N THR A 821 -9.84 -0.15 18.71
CA THR A 821 -10.41 0.70 17.64
C THR A 821 -10.07 2.17 17.83
N ILE A 822 -10.03 2.65 19.08
CA ILE A 822 -9.71 4.05 19.41
C ILE A 822 -8.23 4.33 19.17
N LEU A 823 -7.37 3.41 19.58
CA LEU A 823 -5.93 3.51 19.30
C LEU A 823 -5.65 3.54 17.79
N ALA A 824 -6.38 2.74 17.01
CA ALA A 824 -6.29 2.76 15.55
C ALA A 824 -6.74 4.12 14.98
N ASN A 825 -7.84 4.71 15.47
CA ASN A 825 -8.31 6.03 15.03
C ASN A 825 -7.31 7.15 15.36
N ILE A 826 -6.68 7.12 16.54
CA ILE A 826 -5.63 8.07 16.93
C ILE A 826 -4.42 7.94 16.00
N ALA A 827 -3.95 6.71 15.76
CA ALA A 827 -2.82 6.43 14.89
C ALA A 827 -3.09 6.89 13.45
N GLN A 828 -4.24 6.51 12.90
CA GLN A 828 -4.65 6.89 11.55
C GLN A 828 -4.78 8.42 11.41
N SER A 829 -5.33 9.10 12.42
CA SER A 829 -5.44 10.56 12.40
C SER A 829 -4.07 11.24 12.39
N ARG A 830 -3.11 10.76 13.20
CA ARG A 830 -1.74 11.28 13.18
C ARG A 830 -1.09 11.11 11.79
N VAL A 831 -1.19 9.93 11.19
CA VAL A 831 -0.62 9.66 9.86
C VAL A 831 -1.20 10.60 8.80
N GLU A 832 -2.53 10.75 8.77
CA GLU A 832 -3.17 11.61 7.77
C GLU A 832 -2.81 13.10 7.95
N ILE A 833 -2.72 13.57 9.21
CA ILE A 833 -2.29 14.94 9.51
C ILE A 833 -0.86 15.17 9.00
N GLU A 834 0.09 14.28 9.31
CA GLU A 834 1.49 14.45 8.88
C GLU A 834 1.62 14.46 7.35
N GLN A 835 0.90 13.57 6.64
CA GLN A 835 0.89 13.53 5.18
C GLN A 835 0.39 14.85 4.57
N ALA A 836 -0.72 15.37 5.10
CA ALA A 836 -1.28 16.64 4.64
C ALA A 836 -0.35 17.82 4.99
N ARG A 837 0.24 17.85 6.20
CA ARG A 837 1.18 18.89 6.61
C ARG A 837 2.40 18.96 5.70
N LEU A 838 3.04 17.83 5.42
CA LEU A 838 4.20 17.80 4.54
C LEU A 838 3.87 18.25 3.11
N LEU A 839 2.67 17.93 2.63
CA LEU A 839 2.20 18.41 1.32
C LEU A 839 1.90 19.92 1.31
N VAL A 840 1.33 20.48 2.38
CA VAL A 840 1.20 21.95 2.57
C VAL A 840 2.58 22.61 2.53
N LEU A 841 3.54 22.10 3.30
CA LEU A 841 4.89 22.67 3.40
C LEU A 841 5.64 22.57 2.08
N LYS A 842 5.48 21.47 1.34
CA LYS A 842 6.02 21.33 -0.03
C LYS A 842 5.44 22.39 -0.97
N ALA A 843 4.11 22.58 -0.96
CA ALA A 843 3.46 23.58 -1.80
C ALA A 843 3.93 25.01 -1.45
N ALA A 844 3.98 25.33 -0.16
CA ALA A 844 4.47 26.61 0.34
C ALA A 844 5.94 26.87 -0.05
N HIS A 845 6.79 25.85 0.08
CA HIS A 845 8.18 25.96 -0.33
C HIS A 845 8.33 26.20 -1.83
N LEU A 846 7.53 25.52 -2.65
CA LEU A 846 7.54 25.73 -4.09
C LEU A 846 7.08 27.15 -4.46
N MET A 847 6.09 27.70 -3.74
CA MET A 847 5.70 29.11 -3.87
C MET A 847 6.85 30.05 -3.52
N ASP A 848 7.60 29.77 -2.46
CA ASP A 848 8.74 30.61 -2.04
C ASP A 848 9.91 30.59 -3.03
N VAL A 849 10.24 29.42 -3.61
CA VAL A 849 11.42 29.28 -4.48
C VAL A 849 11.14 29.50 -5.96
N ALA A 850 9.91 29.25 -6.42
CA ALA A 850 9.54 29.28 -7.84
C ALA A 850 8.30 30.14 -8.15
N GLY A 851 7.59 30.62 -7.13
CA GLY A 851 6.37 31.43 -7.28
C GLY A 851 5.09 30.61 -7.48
N ASN A 852 3.96 31.32 -7.45
CA ASN A 852 2.63 30.69 -7.40
C ASN A 852 2.25 29.92 -8.68
N LYS A 853 2.73 30.36 -9.86
CA LYS A 853 2.40 29.72 -11.14
C LYS A 853 3.01 28.32 -11.24
N PRO A 854 4.33 28.11 -11.01
CA PRO A 854 4.90 26.76 -10.92
C PRO A 854 4.29 25.90 -9.81
N ALA A 855 3.89 26.51 -8.69
CA ALA A 855 3.27 25.79 -7.58
C ALA A 855 1.80 25.41 -7.78
N ALA A 856 1.18 25.76 -8.92
CA ALA A 856 -0.25 25.57 -9.15
C ALA A 856 -0.71 24.10 -9.03
N LEU A 857 0.14 23.15 -9.44
CA LEU A 857 -0.12 21.72 -9.28
C LEU A 857 -0.21 21.33 -7.79
N ASP A 858 0.81 21.68 -7.01
CA ASP A 858 0.87 21.38 -5.57
C ASP A 858 -0.23 22.08 -4.78
N ILE A 859 -0.57 23.33 -5.13
CA ILE A 859 -1.71 24.06 -4.54
C ILE A 859 -3.03 23.33 -4.82
N SER A 860 -3.22 22.80 -6.03
CA SER A 860 -4.43 22.05 -6.39
C SER A 860 -4.49 20.70 -5.67
N MET A 861 -3.36 19.99 -5.56
CA MET A 861 -3.26 18.73 -4.81
C MET A 861 -3.62 18.94 -3.34
N ILE A 862 -3.04 19.95 -2.68
CA ILE A 862 -3.30 20.15 -1.26
C ILE A 862 -4.73 20.63 -0.97
N LYS A 863 -5.32 21.40 -1.89
CA LYS A 863 -6.72 21.85 -1.78
C LYS A 863 -7.72 20.68 -1.81
N MET A 864 -7.36 19.55 -2.39
CA MET A 864 -8.15 18.31 -2.31
C MET A 864 -7.86 17.52 -1.02
N VAL A 865 -6.58 17.42 -0.65
CA VAL A 865 -6.12 16.55 0.44
C VAL A 865 -6.48 17.11 1.81
N ALA A 866 -6.21 18.39 2.08
CA ALA A 866 -6.37 18.96 3.42
C ALA A 866 -7.83 18.98 3.92
N PRO A 867 -8.84 19.44 3.14
CA PRO A 867 -10.25 19.37 3.56
C PRO A 867 -10.73 17.93 3.79
N SER A 868 -10.33 16.99 2.92
CA SER A 868 -10.69 15.58 3.04
C SER A 868 -10.07 14.92 4.28
N MET A 869 -8.81 15.25 4.58
CA MET A 869 -8.12 14.82 5.80
C MET A 869 -8.83 15.36 7.03
N ALA A 870 -9.04 16.68 7.09
CA ALA A 870 -9.66 17.34 8.23
C ALA A 870 -11.06 16.77 8.49
N TYR A 871 -11.86 16.60 7.43
CA TYR A 871 -13.18 15.97 7.53
C TYR A 871 -13.12 14.61 8.24
N ARG A 872 -12.23 13.70 7.82
CA ARG A 872 -12.11 12.36 8.42
C ARG A 872 -11.55 12.39 9.83
N VAL A 873 -10.56 13.23 10.12
CA VAL A 873 -9.95 13.34 11.45
C VAL A 873 -10.93 13.92 12.46
N ILE A 874 -11.61 15.01 12.08
CA ILE A 874 -12.60 15.66 12.94
C ILE A 874 -13.80 14.72 13.12
N ASP A 875 -14.27 14.05 12.08
CA ASP A 875 -15.34 13.04 12.18
C ASP A 875 -14.95 11.92 13.16
N ARG A 876 -13.72 11.39 13.11
CA ARG A 876 -13.24 10.42 14.11
C ARG A 876 -13.25 11.02 15.52
N ALA A 877 -12.84 12.27 15.70
CA ALA A 877 -12.90 12.93 17.00
C ALA A 877 -14.34 13.12 17.49
N ILE A 878 -15.28 13.42 16.57
CA ILE A 878 -16.73 13.50 16.83
C ILE A 878 -17.34 12.13 17.08
N GLN A 879 -16.89 11.06 16.41
CA GLN A 879 -17.50 9.73 16.39
C GLN A 879 -16.95 8.78 17.46
N VAL A 880 -15.69 8.95 17.88
CA VAL A 880 -15.06 8.27 19.04
C VAL A 880 -15.75 8.73 20.32
N SER A 881 -17.05 8.55 20.34
CA SER A 881 -17.97 9.36 21.08
C SER A 881 -19.29 8.63 21.20
N THR A 882 -19.82 8.01 20.15
CA THR A 882 -21.00 7.16 20.29
C THR A 882 -20.58 5.95 21.13
N ASP A 883 -21.03 6.01 22.38
CA ASP A 883 -20.66 5.24 23.57
C ASP A 883 -19.21 5.25 24.06
N GLN A 884 -18.27 5.94 23.38
CA GLN A 884 -16.86 5.66 23.60
C GLN A 884 -15.84 6.84 23.60
N ALA A 885 -16.23 8.11 23.83
CA ALA A 885 -15.41 9.15 24.54
C ALA A 885 -16.13 10.50 24.70
N PHE A 886 -16.61 11.15 23.63
CA PHE A 886 -17.39 12.41 23.71
C PHE A 886 -18.92 12.21 23.75
N GLY A 887 -19.50 11.25 23.03
CA GLY A 887 -20.95 11.14 22.83
C GLY A 887 -21.49 12.15 21.83
N ALA A 888 -22.81 12.30 21.90
CA ALA A 888 -23.53 13.43 21.36
C ALA A 888 -22.90 14.81 21.75
N ALA A 889 -22.06 14.89 22.79
CA ALA A 889 -21.34 16.13 23.12
C ALA A 889 -20.41 16.61 21.98
N GLY A 890 -19.88 15.71 21.14
CA GLY A 890 -19.10 16.10 19.96
C GLY A 890 -19.93 16.81 18.88
N LEU A 891 -21.25 16.63 18.91
CA LEU A 891 -22.21 17.34 18.06
C LEU A 891 -22.71 18.66 18.70
N SER A 892 -22.44 18.86 19.99
CA SER A 892 -22.86 20.05 20.73
C SER A 892 -21.88 21.20 20.54
N SER A 893 -22.30 22.39 20.99
CA SER A 893 -21.46 23.58 21.05
C SER A 893 -20.39 23.52 22.15
N ASP A 894 -20.44 22.58 23.10
CA ASP A 894 -19.48 22.51 24.21
C ASP A 894 -18.02 22.29 23.75
N TYR A 895 -17.84 21.85 22.50
CA TYR A 895 -16.55 21.68 21.85
C TYR A 895 -16.57 22.29 20.45
N PRO A 896 -15.41 22.74 19.92
CA PRO A 896 -15.34 23.35 18.59
C PRO A 896 -15.49 22.33 17.43
N LEU A 897 -15.67 21.04 17.74
CA LEU A 897 -15.62 19.95 16.75
C LEU A 897 -16.69 20.07 15.66
N ALA A 898 -17.93 20.39 16.02
CA ALA A 898 -19.03 20.53 15.06
C ALA A 898 -18.78 21.68 14.06
N GLN A 899 -18.25 22.81 14.55
CA GLN A 899 -17.90 23.95 13.70
C GLN A 899 -16.69 23.63 12.81
N PHE A 900 -15.65 22.99 13.35
CA PHE A 900 -14.52 22.52 12.53
C PHE A 900 -14.98 21.55 11.43
N PHE A 901 -15.90 20.64 11.73
CA PHE A 901 -16.43 19.68 10.76
C PHE A 901 -17.21 20.39 9.63
N ALA A 902 -18.07 21.36 9.99
CA ALA A 902 -18.81 22.16 9.02
C ALA A 902 -17.86 22.92 8.08
N TRP A 903 -16.81 23.54 8.62
CA TRP A 903 -15.78 24.23 7.83
C TRP A 903 -14.96 23.29 6.96
N ALA A 904 -14.54 22.13 7.47
CA ALA A 904 -13.84 21.12 6.67
C ALA A 904 -14.71 20.65 5.49
N ARG A 905 -16.02 20.54 5.68
CA ARG A 905 -16.97 20.22 4.60
C ARG A 905 -17.15 21.37 3.61
N ALA A 906 -17.32 22.59 4.10
CA ALA A 906 -17.51 23.79 3.27
C ALA A 906 -16.29 24.05 2.37
N LEU A 907 -15.09 23.83 2.89
CA LEU A 907 -13.83 24.00 2.15
C LEU A 907 -13.59 22.96 1.05
N ARG A 908 -14.45 21.93 0.92
CA ARG A 908 -14.50 21.07 -0.27
C ARG A 908 -15.28 21.69 -1.43
N PHE A 909 -15.94 22.83 -1.21
CA PHE A 909 -16.65 23.61 -2.23
C PHE A 909 -16.03 24.99 -2.44
N ALA A 910 -15.72 25.70 -1.35
CA ALA A 910 -15.13 27.03 -1.38
C ALA A 910 -13.76 27.02 -2.08
N ASP A 911 -13.43 28.11 -2.77
CA ASP A 911 -12.21 28.29 -3.58
C ASP A 911 -11.97 27.22 -4.67
N GLY A 912 -13.05 26.58 -5.12
CA GLY A 912 -13.06 25.54 -6.13
C GLY A 912 -13.39 24.17 -5.52
N PRO A 913 -14.41 23.47 -6.04
CA PRO A 913 -14.74 22.11 -5.62
C PRO A 913 -13.60 21.13 -5.87
N ASP A 914 -13.55 20.05 -5.08
CA ASP A 914 -12.55 18.99 -5.21
C ASP A 914 -12.45 18.47 -6.66
N GLU A 915 -13.58 18.31 -7.35
CA GLU A 915 -13.66 17.79 -8.72
C GLU A 915 -12.98 18.72 -9.74
N VAL A 916 -13.04 20.04 -9.54
CA VAL A 916 -12.36 21.02 -10.40
C VAL A 916 -10.85 20.93 -10.24
N HIS A 917 -10.39 20.73 -9.00
CA HIS A 917 -8.98 20.52 -8.69
C HIS A 917 -8.48 19.17 -9.23
N GLN A 918 -9.28 18.10 -9.13
CA GLN A 918 -8.97 16.80 -9.72
C GLN A 918 -8.74 16.89 -11.24
N VAL A 919 -9.64 17.57 -11.95
CA VAL A 919 -9.51 17.78 -13.40
C VAL A 919 -8.25 18.61 -13.71
N THR A 920 -7.94 19.61 -12.90
CA THR A 920 -6.73 20.44 -13.07
C THR A 920 -5.46 19.62 -12.89
N VAL A 921 -5.37 18.83 -11.82
CA VAL A 921 -4.25 17.92 -11.55
C VAL A 921 -4.10 16.91 -12.70
N ALA A 922 -5.17 16.26 -13.11
CA ALA A 922 -5.15 15.28 -14.21
C ALA A 922 -4.67 15.91 -15.53
N LYS A 923 -5.14 17.12 -15.87
CA LYS A 923 -4.71 17.85 -17.08
C LYS A 923 -3.24 18.25 -17.02
N MET A 924 -2.74 18.63 -15.86
CA MET A 924 -1.33 18.98 -15.68
C MET A 924 -0.43 17.75 -15.80
N GLU A 925 -0.82 16.64 -15.17
CA GLU A 925 -0.09 15.37 -15.23
C GLU A 925 0.02 14.85 -16.67
N LEU A 926 -1.08 14.88 -17.44
CA LEU A 926 -1.07 14.45 -18.85
C LEU A 926 -0.20 15.32 -19.77
N LYS A 927 0.11 16.56 -19.37
CA LYS A 927 1.02 17.45 -20.12
C LYS A 927 2.49 17.16 -19.81
N HIS A 928 2.81 16.57 -18.66
CA HIS A 928 4.17 16.14 -18.34
C HIS A 928 4.50 14.86 -19.12
N ARG A 929 5.06 15.03 -20.32
CA ARG A 929 5.70 13.93 -21.05
C ARG A 929 7.05 13.63 -20.38
N THR A 930 7.16 12.47 -19.74
CA THR A 930 8.43 11.86 -19.31
C THR A 930 9.33 11.55 -20.49
#